data_AF-A0A8T5H1K6-F1
#
_entry.id   AF-A0A8T5H1K6-F1
#
_cell.length_a   1.000
_cell.length_b   1.000
_cell.length_c   1.000
_cell.angle_alpha   90.00
_cell.angle_beta   90.00
_cell.angle_gamma   90.00
#
_symmetry.space_group_name_H-M   'P 1'
#
loop_
_entity.id
_entity.type
_entity.pdbx_description
1 polymer ?
#
loop_
_entity_poly.entity_id
_entity_poly.type
_entity_poly.pdbx_seq_one_letter_code
_entity_poly.pdbx_strand_id
1 'polypeptide(L)'
;MKKGQLTVFMILGVVILIVFLFILFLVNSVQVGTLEGEKEQVLSQLFDKEGLRIFVEDCLEDNLQDGLELLAQQGTIWEDQGGRKTFIEGIALGENSDEENIRVAYAISHADYTPDNQYPCRDGTPNGFCEYKYPTTTILKGDQHVFLSTLQSNLAQFLQTRTASCVQDKVRADVSEAADFSDEDLTFSTIFRDSGVNVEVHFPMRFSIGGSEEFFQISEFDFFYPTKFKQALEVIALQGPLEWDRRFLDFEYDKYHELIMSEDTFTFASEIDTSENCVFDEELNYYSCERRMSVDKYKNLDIELGTIIEVNGDSIIPFIVQDGTNELVFQIARQNRPPALSWVDRCPAEGYDYLIVEGATNELGKVVIDIVAKDPDEDSVKLSLANDDEDFGMINENYESSVLPEREFTVKAEDDYLADWQKVKVKKDPVVNPNVILTNALTGSEIIALEDPVCVKVEPGSLPEGEFAGTFEFSLGSLVTPLVLEDTEFMIPGESGCDPGEITMTLAEIKQAIGEVFPTEGEFTQSVEGKVVYDEENPLCQYDVVNDLTVTVQKCSEFFYEGYPYPYVEELNALYLYDELGEKGDERPVVLASHACCIDGTPKEAGEECFSGRGCFENEYHLKEVTATCDGERGNVCGNVVEVPGPLLCGGEEFGCNTEEIDPVCAGKPINSLIATAGWCGGINEFGCGEVELCTSEVVFSSEGSIVGFDPVNQPSSFSCGCGSTTIGKLCDNSFNGNFDGECIDEGFWSGVFGSRYVCEPLGESPDDDFE
;
A
#
# COMPACT_ATOMS: atom_id res chain seq x y z
N MET A 1 -4.70 113.85 -60.60
CA MET A 1 -3.51 113.04 -60.23
C MET A 1 -3.15 113.01 -58.74
N LYS A 2 -3.62 113.91 -57.86
CA LYS A 2 -3.22 113.92 -56.43
C LYS A 2 -3.91 112.89 -55.49
N LYS A 3 -4.96 112.19 -55.93
CA LYS A 3 -5.64 111.15 -55.11
C LYS A 3 -5.01 109.76 -55.23
N GLY A 4 -4.31 109.45 -56.33
CA GLY A 4 -3.65 108.15 -56.53
C GLY A 4 -2.44 107.95 -55.61
N GLN A 5 -1.66 109.00 -55.34
CA GLN A 5 -0.49 108.94 -54.46
C GLN A 5 -0.84 108.56 -53.01
N LEU A 6 -1.97 109.04 -52.48
CA LEU A 6 -2.39 108.73 -51.10
C LEU A 6 -2.67 107.23 -50.92
N THR A 7 -3.38 106.62 -51.88
CA THR A 7 -3.68 105.17 -51.87
C THR A 7 -2.41 104.32 -51.94
N VAL A 8 -1.43 104.73 -52.74
CA VAL A 8 -0.14 104.03 -52.84
C VAL A 8 0.63 104.09 -51.52
N PHE A 9 0.67 105.24 -50.85
CA PHE A 9 1.30 105.34 -49.52
C PHE A 9 0.57 104.53 -48.45
N MET A 10 -0.76 104.45 -48.51
CA MET A 10 -1.54 103.64 -47.56
C MET A 10 -1.31 102.14 -47.78
N ILE A 11 -1.29 101.66 -49.03
CA ILE A 11 -0.97 100.26 -49.36
C ILE A 11 0.48 99.93 -48.95
N LEU A 12 1.44 100.82 -49.24
CA LEU A 12 2.84 100.62 -48.85
C LEU A 12 2.99 100.54 -47.32
N GLY A 13 2.30 101.39 -46.56
CA GLY A 13 2.29 101.36 -45.10
C GLY A 13 1.74 100.06 -44.53
N VAL A 14 0.66 99.54 -45.11
CA VAL A 14 0.08 98.25 -44.69
C VAL A 14 0.99 97.08 -45.03
N VAL A 15 1.64 97.07 -46.20
CA VAL A 15 2.60 96.02 -46.57
C VAL A 15 3.80 96.02 -45.62
N ILE A 16 4.34 97.19 -45.28
CA ILE A 16 5.45 97.31 -44.32
C ILE A 16 5.01 96.82 -42.94
N LEU A 17 3.80 97.15 -42.49
CA LEU A 17 3.25 96.67 -41.21
C LEU A 17 3.12 95.14 -41.17
N ILE A 18 2.60 94.53 -42.23
CA ILE A 18 2.46 93.06 -42.33
C ILE A 18 3.82 92.38 -42.30
N VAL A 19 4.82 92.90 -43.04
CA VAL A 19 6.19 92.36 -43.01
C VAL A 19 6.78 92.47 -41.60
N PHE A 20 6.56 93.59 -40.91
CA PHE A 20 7.07 93.79 -39.56
C PHE A 20 6.41 92.83 -38.55
N LEU A 21 5.09 92.64 -38.63
CA LEU A 21 4.36 91.65 -37.81
C LEU A 21 4.82 90.22 -38.11
N PHE A 22 5.09 89.89 -39.38
CA PHE A 22 5.61 88.58 -39.76
C PHE A 22 7.03 88.32 -39.24
N ILE A 23 7.91 89.33 -39.28
CA ILE A 23 9.25 89.24 -38.69
C ILE A 23 9.15 89.09 -37.17
N LEU A 24 8.29 89.85 -36.49
CA LEU A 24 8.06 89.72 -35.04
C LEU A 24 7.54 88.32 -34.69
N PHE A 25 6.61 87.78 -35.47
CA PHE A 25 6.12 86.42 -35.30
C PHE A 25 7.24 85.39 -35.48
N LEU A 26 8.08 85.52 -36.52
CA LEU A 26 9.23 84.65 -36.73
C LEU A 26 10.25 84.75 -35.59
N VAL A 27 10.59 85.95 -35.13
CA VAL A 27 11.55 86.14 -34.03
C VAL A 27 11.00 85.53 -32.75
N ASN A 28 9.72 85.75 -32.43
CA ASN A 28 9.09 85.13 -31.26
C ASN A 28 9.06 83.60 -31.38
N SER A 29 8.71 83.07 -32.55
CA SER A 29 8.67 81.61 -32.77
C SER A 29 10.05 80.97 -32.68
N VAL A 30 11.10 81.64 -33.19
CA VAL A 30 12.48 81.16 -33.10
C VAL A 30 13.01 81.28 -31.67
N GLN A 31 12.72 82.37 -30.97
CA GLN A 31 13.12 82.56 -29.57
C GLN A 31 12.49 81.53 -28.64
N VAL A 32 11.19 81.22 -28.84
CA VAL A 32 10.51 80.15 -28.09
C VAL A 32 11.20 78.81 -28.35
N GLY A 33 11.49 78.47 -29.61
CA GLY A 33 12.20 77.22 -29.92
C GLY A 33 13.63 77.14 -29.35
N THR A 34 14.38 78.25 -29.33
CA THR A 34 15.72 78.27 -28.70
C THR A 34 15.66 78.22 -27.18
N LEU A 35 14.66 78.86 -26.56
CA LEU A 35 14.46 78.81 -25.11
C LEU A 35 14.00 77.43 -24.66
N GLU A 36 13.15 76.76 -25.42
CA GLU A 36 12.76 75.36 -25.19
C GLU A 36 13.97 74.43 -25.34
N GLY A 37 14.77 74.58 -26.40
CA GLY A 37 15.98 73.78 -26.59
C GLY A 37 17.07 74.01 -25.53
N GLU A 38 17.30 75.26 -25.09
CA GLU A 38 18.21 75.54 -23.98
C GLU A 38 17.66 75.02 -22.65
N LYS A 39 16.34 75.09 -22.42
CA LYS A 39 15.69 74.50 -21.25
C LYS A 39 15.86 72.97 -21.25
N GLU A 40 15.65 72.30 -22.38
CA GLU A 40 15.90 70.86 -22.54
C GLU A 40 17.36 70.51 -22.31
N GLN A 41 18.30 71.29 -22.85
CA GLN A 41 19.73 71.03 -22.66
C GLN A 41 20.15 71.18 -21.19
N VAL A 42 19.64 72.20 -20.50
CA VAL A 42 19.90 72.39 -19.06
C VAL A 42 19.21 71.31 -18.22
N LEU A 43 17.99 70.90 -18.59
CA LEU A 43 17.30 69.79 -17.93
C LEU A 43 18.04 68.46 -18.13
N SER A 44 18.51 68.17 -19.34
CA SER A 44 19.30 66.96 -19.64
C SER A 44 20.64 66.90 -18.88
N GLN A 45 21.20 68.06 -18.51
CA GLN A 45 22.41 68.15 -17.67
C GLN A 45 22.11 68.13 -16.17
N LEU A 46 20.90 68.51 -15.75
CA LEU A 46 20.45 68.44 -14.36
C LEU A 46 19.96 67.04 -13.98
N PHE A 47 19.35 66.33 -14.93
CA PHE A 47 19.01 64.91 -14.82
C PHE A 47 20.21 64.05 -15.26
N ASP A 48 21.34 64.22 -14.57
CA ASP A 48 22.44 63.25 -14.66
C ASP A 48 21.88 61.85 -14.39
N LYS A 49 22.42 60.85 -15.08
CA LYS A 49 21.99 59.43 -14.98
C LYS A 49 21.83 58.97 -13.53
N GLU A 50 22.67 59.48 -12.64
CA GLU A 50 22.63 59.16 -11.22
C GLU A 50 21.46 59.82 -10.48
N GLY A 51 21.05 61.03 -10.86
CA GLY A 51 19.90 61.70 -10.25
C GLY A 51 18.59 60.98 -10.56
N LEU A 52 18.42 60.53 -11.81
CA LEU A 52 17.25 59.73 -12.17
C LEU A 52 17.30 58.35 -11.53
N ARG A 53 18.48 57.72 -11.45
CA ARG A 53 18.66 56.45 -10.74
C ARG A 53 18.26 56.57 -9.28
N ILE A 54 18.78 57.57 -8.55
CA ILE A 54 18.43 57.82 -7.14
C ILE A 54 16.93 58.03 -7.01
N PHE A 55 16.31 58.77 -7.93
CA PHE A 55 14.86 58.97 -7.90
C PHE A 55 14.06 57.66 -8.13
N VAL A 56 14.50 56.81 -9.05
CA VAL A 56 13.86 55.49 -9.25
C VAL A 56 14.10 54.60 -8.03
N GLU A 57 15.29 54.65 -7.43
CA GLU A 57 15.60 53.93 -6.17
C GLU A 57 14.71 54.42 -5.02
N ASP A 58 14.48 55.72 -4.86
CA ASP A 58 13.57 56.29 -3.85
C ASP A 58 12.13 55.81 -4.09
N CYS A 59 11.62 55.93 -5.33
CA CYS A 59 10.29 55.37 -5.67
C CYS A 59 10.23 53.88 -5.40
N LEU A 60 11.29 53.13 -5.70
CA LEU A 60 11.32 51.69 -5.50
C LEU A 60 11.33 51.33 -4.02
N GLU A 61 12.08 52.04 -3.19
CA GLU A 61 12.17 51.83 -1.75
C GLU A 61 10.81 52.08 -1.08
N ASP A 62 10.16 53.22 -1.38
CA ASP A 62 8.83 53.56 -0.86
C ASP A 62 7.79 52.49 -1.26
N ASN A 63 7.73 52.14 -2.56
CA ASN A 63 6.77 51.15 -3.04
C ASN A 63 7.11 49.72 -2.55
N LEU A 64 8.39 49.41 -2.29
CA LEU A 64 8.76 48.12 -1.73
C LEU A 64 8.28 48.00 -0.29
N GLN A 65 8.43 49.06 0.51
CA GLN A 65 7.91 49.08 1.87
C GLN A 65 6.39 48.89 1.86
N ASP A 66 5.65 49.67 1.07
CA ASP A 66 4.19 49.54 0.94
C ASP A 66 3.78 48.13 0.48
N GLY A 67 4.51 47.56 -0.48
CA GLY A 67 4.25 46.22 -0.99
C GLY A 67 4.51 45.12 0.04
N LEU A 68 5.53 45.26 0.88
CA LEU A 68 5.81 44.34 1.99
C LEU A 68 4.78 44.48 3.09
N GLU A 69 4.36 45.70 3.43
CA GLU A 69 3.27 45.94 4.40
C GLU A 69 1.96 45.31 3.92
N LEU A 70 1.58 45.50 2.64
CA LEU A 70 0.42 44.85 2.04
C LEU A 70 0.52 43.33 2.07
N LEU A 71 1.66 42.76 1.67
CA LEU A 71 1.87 41.31 1.70
C LEU A 71 1.79 40.74 3.12
N ALA A 72 2.31 41.46 4.11
CA ALA A 72 2.19 41.06 5.50
C ALA A 72 0.70 41.05 5.89
N GLN A 73 0.01 42.17 5.75
CA GLN A 73 -1.37 42.34 6.21
C GLN A 73 -2.39 41.46 5.47
N GLN A 74 -2.12 41.06 4.23
CA GLN A 74 -3.13 40.42 3.38
C GLN A 74 -2.73 39.01 2.93
N GLY A 75 -1.50 38.57 3.19
CA GLY A 75 -0.96 37.31 2.68
C GLY A 75 -0.84 37.23 1.15
N THR A 76 -1.17 38.31 0.43
CA THR A 76 -1.06 38.46 -1.02
C THR A 76 -1.19 39.96 -1.38
N ILE A 77 -0.91 40.31 -2.63
CA ILE A 77 -1.35 41.60 -3.20
C ILE A 77 -2.43 41.28 -4.23
N TRP A 78 -3.58 41.95 -4.14
CA TRP A 78 -4.69 41.74 -5.04
C TRP A 78 -4.47 42.46 -6.39
N GLU A 79 -5.10 41.96 -7.44
CA GLU A 79 -4.99 42.50 -8.81
C GLU A 79 -5.33 44.00 -8.88
N ASP A 80 -6.36 44.46 -8.14
CA ASP A 80 -6.74 45.88 -8.07
C ASP A 80 -5.75 46.75 -7.28
N GLN A 81 -4.84 46.15 -6.53
CA GLN A 81 -3.73 46.82 -5.86
C GLN A 81 -2.43 46.81 -6.67
N GLY A 82 -2.36 45.99 -7.74
CA GLY A 82 -1.18 45.79 -8.58
C GLY A 82 -0.56 44.39 -8.47
N GLY A 83 -1.21 43.44 -7.79
CA GLY A 83 -0.77 42.04 -7.72
C GLY A 83 -1.28 41.18 -8.88
N ARG A 84 -1.26 39.85 -8.72
CA ARG A 84 -1.70 38.90 -9.77
C ARG A 84 -3.00 38.14 -9.48
N LYS A 85 -3.43 38.12 -8.22
CA LYS A 85 -4.60 37.33 -7.80
C LYS A 85 -5.84 38.22 -7.78
N THR A 86 -6.87 37.84 -8.53
CA THR A 86 -8.17 38.49 -8.47
C THR A 86 -8.82 38.21 -7.10
N PHE A 87 -9.33 39.25 -6.45
CA PHE A 87 -10.10 39.09 -5.23
C PHE A 87 -11.46 38.47 -5.56
N ILE A 88 -11.84 37.40 -4.85
CA ILE A 88 -13.14 36.75 -4.96
C ILE A 88 -13.78 36.79 -3.57
N GLU A 89 -14.91 37.49 -3.48
CA GLU A 89 -15.70 37.59 -2.24
C GLU A 89 -16.12 36.19 -1.76
N GLY A 90 -15.88 35.88 -0.49
CA GLY A 90 -16.09 34.54 0.09
C GLY A 90 -14.90 33.58 -0.01
N ILE A 91 -13.86 33.91 -0.77
CA ILE A 91 -12.55 33.20 -0.79
C ILE A 91 -11.46 34.04 -0.09
N ALA A 92 -11.84 35.17 0.49
CA ALA A 92 -10.97 35.99 1.31
C ALA A 92 -11.84 36.62 2.39
N LEU A 93 -11.31 36.65 3.61
CA LEU A 93 -11.96 37.32 4.72
C LEU A 93 -11.82 38.82 4.51
N GLY A 94 -12.95 39.48 4.28
CA GLY A 94 -13.06 40.92 4.36
C GLY A 94 -13.56 41.26 5.74
N GLU A 95 -12.71 41.85 6.58
CA GLU A 95 -13.17 42.38 7.86
C GLU A 95 -14.08 43.59 7.56
N ASN A 96 -15.38 43.49 7.88
CA ASN A 96 -16.29 44.64 7.88
C ASN A 96 -16.04 45.51 9.13
N SER A 97 -14.78 45.83 9.43
CA SER A 97 -14.47 46.89 10.38
C SER A 97 -14.60 48.22 9.62
N ASP A 98 -15.33 49.18 10.20
CA ASP A 98 -15.72 50.44 9.56
C ASP A 98 -14.53 51.34 9.10
N GLU A 99 -13.27 50.91 9.24
CA GLU A 99 -12.09 51.77 9.04
C GLU A 99 -11.15 51.40 7.88
N GLU A 100 -11.09 50.18 7.36
CA GLU A 100 -10.35 49.88 6.11
C GLU A 100 -10.68 48.44 5.67
N ASN A 101 -11.09 48.23 4.41
CA ASN A 101 -11.36 46.89 3.87
C ASN A 101 -10.04 46.10 3.73
N ILE A 102 -9.51 45.60 4.85
CA ILE A 102 -8.38 44.67 4.85
C ILE A 102 -8.89 43.33 4.32
N ARG A 103 -8.20 42.82 3.31
CA ARG A 103 -8.56 41.60 2.57
C ARG A 103 -7.51 40.54 2.84
N VAL A 104 -7.79 39.61 3.75
CA VAL A 104 -6.83 38.58 4.13
C VAL A 104 -7.02 37.34 3.24
N ALA A 105 -5.95 36.88 2.61
CA ALA A 105 -5.97 35.66 1.82
C ALA A 105 -5.94 34.42 2.71
N TYR A 106 -6.70 33.38 2.32
CA TYR A 106 -6.56 32.07 2.94
C TYR A 106 -5.16 31.51 2.67
N ALA A 107 -4.47 31.17 3.76
CA ALA A 107 -3.28 30.34 3.81
C ALA A 107 -3.63 28.88 3.52
N ILE A 108 -4.69 28.39 4.18
CA ILE A 108 -5.29 27.06 3.98
C ILE A 108 -6.76 27.28 3.67
N SER A 109 -7.23 26.70 2.56
CA SER A 109 -8.65 26.69 2.20
C SER A 109 -9.13 25.27 1.90
N HIS A 110 -10.44 25.08 1.83
CA HIS A 110 -11.06 23.89 1.28
C HIS A 110 -11.82 24.27 0.00
N ALA A 111 -11.58 23.54 -1.08
CA ALA A 111 -12.11 23.88 -2.40
C ALA A 111 -13.65 23.97 -2.43
N ASP A 112 -14.35 23.25 -1.55
CA ASP A 112 -15.81 23.25 -1.42
C ASP A 112 -16.24 23.42 0.04
N TYR A 113 -16.88 24.55 0.37
CA TYR A 113 -17.38 24.88 1.73
C TYR A 113 -18.42 23.88 2.28
N THR A 114 -19.01 23.11 1.38
CA THR A 114 -19.92 22.01 1.72
C THR A 114 -19.19 20.72 1.35
N PRO A 115 -18.56 20.01 2.30
CA PRO A 115 -18.20 18.64 2.03
C PRO A 115 -19.51 17.92 1.71
N ASP A 116 -19.78 17.68 0.42
CA ASP A 116 -20.72 16.64 0.02
C ASP A 116 -20.25 15.42 0.79
N ASN A 117 -21.15 14.83 1.58
CA ASN A 117 -20.89 13.63 2.35
C ASN A 117 -20.01 12.66 1.53
N GLN A 118 -18.74 12.53 1.91
CA GLN A 118 -17.77 11.78 1.12
C GLN A 118 -17.92 10.26 1.32
N TYR A 119 -18.92 9.84 2.09
CA TYR A 119 -19.09 8.47 2.55
C TYR A 119 -20.48 7.86 2.25
N PRO A 120 -20.58 6.61 1.77
CA PRO A 120 -19.49 5.76 1.33
C PRO A 120 -18.87 6.30 0.03
N CYS A 121 -17.59 5.98 -0.17
CA CYS A 121 -16.87 6.39 -1.36
C CYS A 121 -17.66 6.05 -2.63
N ARG A 122 -17.80 7.00 -3.57
CA ARG A 122 -18.41 6.69 -4.86
C ARG A 122 -17.51 5.68 -5.58
N ASP A 123 -18.13 4.59 -6.06
CA ASP A 123 -17.48 3.43 -6.70
C ASP A 123 -16.21 3.78 -7.49
N GLY A 124 -15.05 3.34 -6.97
CA GLY A 124 -13.80 3.25 -7.73
C GLY A 124 -12.81 4.42 -7.63
N THR A 125 -13.07 5.45 -6.81
CA THR A 125 -12.05 6.46 -6.51
C THR A 125 -11.71 6.48 -5.02
N PRO A 126 -10.50 6.04 -4.61
CA PRO A 126 -10.04 6.21 -3.25
C PRO A 126 -9.66 7.69 -3.09
N ASN A 127 -10.65 8.57 -2.96
CA ASN A 127 -10.38 9.85 -2.33
C ASN A 127 -9.98 9.48 -0.90
N GLY A 128 -8.72 9.73 -0.51
CA GLY A 128 -8.18 9.27 0.77
C GLY A 128 -9.03 9.69 1.98
N PHE A 129 -9.92 10.68 1.81
CA PHE A 129 -10.87 11.05 2.84
C PHE A 129 -11.93 9.97 3.15
N CYS A 130 -12.29 9.06 2.25
CA CYS A 130 -13.42 8.11 2.42
C CYS A 130 -13.20 6.93 3.37
N GLU A 131 -11.99 6.72 3.88
CA GLU A 131 -11.67 5.67 4.86
C GLU A 131 -10.63 6.22 5.82
N TYR A 132 -10.74 7.52 6.13
CA TYR A 132 -9.79 8.18 7.01
C TYR A 132 -9.83 7.52 8.39
N LYS A 133 -8.73 6.90 8.80
CA LYS A 133 -8.53 6.44 10.18
C LYS A 133 -7.51 7.34 10.84
N TYR A 134 -7.80 7.78 12.06
CA TYR A 134 -6.76 8.46 12.82
C TYR A 134 -5.74 7.41 13.32
N PRO A 135 -4.43 7.66 13.22
CA PRO A 135 -3.76 8.90 12.81
C PRO A 135 -3.08 8.86 11.42
N THR A 136 -3.84 8.64 10.34
CA THR A 136 -3.29 8.71 8.98
C THR A 136 -2.76 10.14 8.70
N THR A 137 -1.49 10.24 8.28
CA THR A 137 -0.82 11.53 7.93
C THR A 137 -0.67 11.76 6.43
N THR A 138 -1.16 10.84 5.59
CA THR A 138 -1.05 10.90 4.13
C THR A 138 -2.11 11.77 3.48
N ILE A 139 -3.21 12.04 4.19
CA ILE A 139 -4.36 12.79 3.69
C ILE A 139 -4.23 14.25 4.11
N LEU A 140 -4.03 15.13 3.13
CA LEU A 140 -3.92 16.57 3.35
C LEU A 140 -5.30 17.19 3.62
N LYS A 141 -5.42 17.98 4.69
CA LYS A 141 -6.65 18.63 5.13
C LYS A 141 -6.66 20.10 4.71
N GLY A 142 -6.99 20.31 3.43
CA GLY A 142 -7.06 21.61 2.79
C GLY A 142 -5.95 21.88 1.76
N ASP A 143 -6.10 22.96 1.00
CA ASP A 143 -5.18 23.45 0.00
C ASP A 143 -4.39 24.65 0.53
N GLN A 144 -3.06 24.56 0.49
CA GLN A 144 -2.19 25.67 0.80
C GLN A 144 -2.11 26.63 -0.39
N HIS A 145 -2.34 27.93 -0.17
CA HIS A 145 -2.29 28.94 -1.24
C HIS A 145 -1.16 29.95 -1.10
N VAL A 146 -0.55 30.03 0.07
CA VAL A 146 0.54 30.97 0.33
C VAL A 146 1.86 30.23 0.12
N PHE A 147 2.62 30.68 -0.89
CA PHE A 147 3.94 30.16 -1.24
C PHE A 147 4.92 31.31 -1.46
N LEU A 148 6.19 31.12 -1.12
CA LEU A 148 7.23 32.13 -1.28
C LEU A 148 7.30 32.68 -2.72
N SER A 149 7.26 31.77 -3.69
CA SER A 149 7.30 32.10 -5.12
C SER A 149 6.12 32.96 -5.56
N THR A 150 4.92 32.67 -5.07
CA THR A 150 3.72 33.45 -5.36
C THR A 150 3.81 34.85 -4.76
N LEU A 151 4.31 34.98 -3.52
CA LEU A 151 4.48 36.28 -2.86
C LEU A 151 5.53 37.14 -3.55
N GLN A 152 6.67 36.55 -3.93
CA GLN A 152 7.70 37.21 -4.76
C GLN A 152 7.11 37.68 -6.09
N SER A 153 6.36 36.80 -6.76
CA SER A 153 5.72 37.12 -8.02
C SER A 153 4.69 38.26 -7.90
N ASN A 154 3.95 38.32 -6.79
CA ASN A 154 2.99 39.39 -6.50
C ASN A 154 3.70 40.70 -6.21
N LEU A 155 4.77 40.67 -5.41
CA LEU A 155 5.57 41.86 -5.11
C LEU A 155 6.21 42.44 -6.37
N ALA A 156 6.80 41.60 -7.22
CA ALA A 156 7.40 42.03 -8.47
C ALA A 156 6.38 42.74 -9.38
N GLN A 157 5.16 42.21 -9.49
CA GLN A 157 4.07 42.83 -10.27
C GLN A 157 3.63 44.18 -9.67
N PHE A 158 3.54 44.24 -8.34
CA PHE A 158 3.18 45.45 -7.62
C PHE A 158 4.21 46.55 -7.83
N LEU A 159 5.49 46.22 -7.64
CA LEU A 159 6.61 47.13 -7.87
C LEU A 159 6.64 47.61 -9.31
N GLN A 160 6.41 46.74 -10.29
CA GLN A 160 6.32 47.13 -11.69
C GLN A 160 5.27 48.20 -11.93
N THR A 161 4.06 47.96 -11.44
CA THR A 161 2.92 48.85 -11.66
C THR A 161 3.10 50.19 -10.93
N ARG A 162 3.51 50.14 -9.66
CA ARG A 162 3.60 51.32 -8.79
C ARG A 162 4.83 52.16 -9.06
N THR A 163 5.99 51.54 -9.29
CA THR A 163 7.21 52.28 -9.63
C THR A 163 7.06 52.98 -10.97
N ALA A 164 6.44 52.35 -11.97
CA ALA A 164 6.13 53.00 -13.25
C ALA A 164 5.26 54.25 -13.06
N SER A 165 4.20 54.17 -12.26
CA SER A 165 3.33 55.31 -11.95
C SER A 165 4.09 56.41 -11.20
N CYS A 166 4.84 56.07 -10.15
CA CYS A 166 5.64 57.00 -9.36
C CYS A 166 6.64 57.77 -10.24
N VAL A 167 7.34 57.04 -11.11
CA VAL A 167 8.31 57.62 -12.04
C VAL A 167 7.63 58.53 -13.05
N GLN A 168 6.52 58.11 -13.64
CA GLN A 168 5.76 58.91 -14.60
C GLN A 168 5.23 60.20 -13.98
N ASP A 169 4.65 60.12 -12.79
CA ASP A 169 4.08 61.28 -12.09
C ASP A 169 5.15 62.31 -11.73
N LYS A 170 6.31 61.84 -11.24
CA LYS A 170 7.43 62.74 -10.95
C LYS A 170 8.03 63.36 -12.21
N VAL A 171 8.23 62.57 -13.26
CA VAL A 171 8.77 63.10 -14.53
C VAL A 171 7.83 64.17 -15.10
N ARG A 172 6.51 63.95 -15.03
CA ARG A 172 5.53 64.96 -15.44
C ARG A 172 5.59 66.22 -14.57
N ALA A 173 5.72 66.07 -13.26
CA ALA A 173 5.77 67.18 -12.32
C ALA A 173 7.07 68.01 -12.44
N ASP A 174 8.22 67.34 -12.58
CA ASP A 174 9.54 67.97 -12.46
C ASP A 174 10.18 68.28 -13.83
N VAL A 175 9.89 67.51 -14.88
CA VAL A 175 10.46 67.69 -16.23
C VAL A 175 9.49 68.45 -17.15
N SER A 176 8.36 67.83 -17.47
CA SER A 176 7.36 68.36 -18.40
C SER A 176 6.06 67.55 -18.36
N GLU A 177 4.91 68.23 -18.30
CA GLU A 177 3.58 67.58 -18.47
C GLU A 177 3.45 66.82 -19.81
N ALA A 178 4.26 67.18 -20.82
CA ALA A 178 4.27 66.55 -22.13
C ALA A 178 5.29 65.40 -22.27
N ALA A 179 6.01 65.05 -21.20
CA ALA A 179 6.91 63.90 -21.22
C ALA A 179 6.09 62.61 -21.33
N ASP A 180 6.42 61.79 -22.32
CA ASP A 180 5.83 60.47 -22.49
C ASP A 180 6.79 59.40 -21.97
N PHE A 181 6.24 58.46 -21.20
CA PHE A 181 6.97 57.38 -20.55
C PHE A 181 6.50 56.07 -21.15
N SER A 182 7.42 55.34 -21.80
CA SER A 182 7.16 54.01 -22.34
C SER A 182 7.60 52.96 -21.31
N ASP A 183 6.65 52.14 -20.85
CA ASP A 183 6.85 51.08 -19.86
C ASP A 183 6.87 49.67 -20.46
N GLU A 184 6.81 49.54 -21.78
CA GLU A 184 6.58 48.27 -22.51
C GLU A 184 7.58 47.14 -22.19
N ASP A 185 8.78 47.45 -21.69
CA ASP A 185 9.85 46.47 -21.40
C ASP A 185 10.29 46.47 -19.92
N LEU A 186 9.51 47.09 -19.04
CA LEU A 186 9.85 47.17 -17.62
C LEU A 186 9.63 45.81 -16.93
N THR A 187 10.68 45.21 -16.37
CA THR A 187 10.54 43.95 -15.61
C THR A 187 11.23 44.00 -14.26
N PHE A 188 10.58 43.42 -13.26
CA PHE A 188 11.10 43.28 -11.90
C PHE A 188 11.23 41.80 -11.54
N SER A 189 12.28 41.47 -10.78
CA SER A 189 12.44 40.19 -10.11
C SER A 189 12.74 40.44 -8.65
N THR A 190 12.00 39.78 -7.75
CA THR A 190 12.19 39.93 -6.30
C THR A 190 12.64 38.61 -5.70
N ILE A 191 13.78 38.60 -5.02
CA ILE A 191 14.35 37.43 -4.37
C ILE A 191 14.35 37.65 -2.87
N PHE A 192 13.53 36.90 -2.14
CA PHE A 192 13.50 36.95 -0.68
C PHE A 192 14.72 36.21 -0.13
N ARG A 193 15.47 36.86 0.74
CA ARG A 193 16.61 36.31 1.47
C ARG A 193 16.36 36.46 2.97
N ASP A 194 17.11 35.70 3.77
CA ASP A 194 16.97 35.76 5.23
C ASP A 194 17.32 37.14 5.80
N SER A 195 18.15 37.91 5.10
CA SER A 195 18.60 39.24 5.51
C SER A 195 17.83 40.38 4.85
N GLY A 196 16.92 40.10 3.91
CA GLY A 196 16.23 41.15 3.17
C GLY A 196 15.65 40.72 1.82
N VAL A 197 15.22 41.69 1.03
CA VAL A 197 14.66 41.47 -0.32
C VAL A 197 15.60 42.06 -1.36
N ASN A 198 16.06 41.22 -2.29
CA ASN A 198 16.81 41.67 -3.45
C ASN A 198 15.83 41.95 -4.60
N VAL A 199 15.85 43.16 -5.12
CA VAL A 199 15.05 43.58 -6.26
C VAL A 199 15.97 43.82 -7.45
N GLU A 200 15.82 43.00 -8.48
CA GLU A 200 16.51 43.15 -9.75
C GLU A 200 15.57 43.87 -10.72
N VAL A 201 16.01 45.01 -11.23
CA VAL A 201 15.20 45.87 -12.08
C VAL A 201 15.83 45.94 -13.47
N HIS A 202 15.10 45.47 -14.47
CA HIS A 202 15.38 45.79 -15.87
C HIS A 202 14.50 46.95 -16.27
N PHE A 203 15.08 48.15 -16.31
CA PHE A 203 14.37 49.42 -16.44
C PHE A 203 14.80 50.16 -17.71
N PRO A 204 14.50 49.64 -18.93
CA PRO A 204 14.90 50.26 -20.20
C PRO A 204 14.10 51.52 -20.50
N MET A 205 14.31 52.56 -19.69
CA MET A 205 13.67 53.87 -19.86
C MET A 205 14.02 54.49 -21.19
N ARG A 206 12.99 54.94 -21.89
CA ARG A 206 13.11 55.81 -23.05
C ARG A 206 12.27 57.05 -22.81
N PHE A 207 12.92 58.20 -22.75
CA PHE A 207 12.23 59.48 -22.72
C PHE A 207 12.23 60.08 -24.11
N SER A 208 11.06 60.57 -24.53
CA SER A 208 10.93 61.44 -25.68
C SER A 208 10.19 62.71 -25.27
N ILE A 209 10.65 63.86 -25.78
CA ILE A 209 9.98 65.14 -25.61
C ILE A 209 9.57 65.59 -27.01
N GLY A 210 8.27 65.79 -27.24
CA GLY A 210 7.77 66.28 -28.53
C GLY A 210 8.04 65.37 -29.74
N GLY A 211 8.25 64.06 -29.54
CA GLY A 211 8.49 63.09 -30.61
C GLY A 211 9.90 63.09 -31.21
N SER A 212 10.89 63.70 -30.53
CA SER A 212 12.31 63.68 -30.92
C SER A 212 13.06 62.42 -30.45
N GLU A 213 14.32 62.28 -30.88
CA GLU A 213 15.23 61.15 -30.59
C GLU A 213 15.37 60.84 -29.08
N GLU A 214 15.45 59.54 -28.75
CA GLU A 214 15.69 59.01 -27.40
C GLU A 214 17.05 59.52 -26.88
N PHE A 215 17.09 60.14 -25.70
CA PHE A 215 18.31 60.74 -25.17
C PHE A 215 18.85 60.06 -23.90
N PHE A 216 18.20 59.00 -23.40
CA PHE A 216 18.57 58.38 -22.13
C PHE A 216 18.27 56.88 -22.09
N GLN A 217 19.17 56.09 -21.48
CA GLN A 217 18.98 54.67 -21.20
C GLN A 217 19.65 54.29 -19.86
N ILE A 218 18.83 53.94 -18.86
CA ILE A 218 19.22 53.01 -17.81
C ILE A 218 18.80 51.63 -18.32
N SER A 219 19.62 50.61 -18.13
CA SER A 219 19.27 49.25 -18.58
C SER A 219 18.92 48.38 -17.39
N GLU A 220 19.82 48.26 -16.41
CA GLU A 220 19.70 47.31 -15.32
C GLU A 220 20.35 47.86 -14.05
N PHE A 221 19.72 47.63 -12.91
CA PHE A 221 20.32 47.82 -11.59
C PHE A 221 19.65 46.90 -10.56
N ASP A 222 20.36 46.64 -9.47
CA ASP A 222 19.90 45.86 -8.33
C ASP A 222 19.81 46.73 -7.08
N PHE A 223 18.81 46.44 -6.25
CA PHE A 223 18.56 47.10 -4.98
C PHE A 223 18.32 46.04 -3.90
N PHE A 224 18.93 46.21 -2.73
CA PHE A 224 18.76 45.31 -1.60
C PHE A 224 18.13 46.04 -0.43
N TYR A 225 16.96 45.60 -0.01
CA TYR A 225 16.21 46.13 1.12
C TYR A 225 16.40 45.25 2.35
N PRO A 226 17.12 45.70 3.39
CA PRO A 226 17.30 44.93 4.62
C PRO A 226 15.97 44.76 5.34
N THR A 227 15.52 43.51 5.52
CA THR A 227 14.28 43.19 6.23
C THR A 227 14.32 41.76 6.76
N LYS A 228 13.58 41.49 7.83
CA LYS A 228 13.32 40.14 8.37
C LYS A 228 12.10 39.45 7.76
N PHE A 229 11.47 40.04 6.75
CA PHE A 229 10.21 39.56 6.14
C PHE A 229 10.20 38.05 5.84
N LYS A 230 11.23 37.54 5.16
CA LYS A 230 11.32 36.10 4.82
C LYS A 230 11.38 35.22 6.07
N GLN A 231 12.16 35.63 7.07
CA GLN A 231 12.33 34.85 8.29
C GLN A 231 10.99 34.75 9.04
N ALA A 232 10.27 35.86 9.17
CA ALA A 232 8.92 35.89 9.76
C ALA A 232 7.96 34.94 9.02
N LEU A 233 7.95 35.03 7.69
CA LEU A 233 7.08 34.25 6.83
C LEU A 233 7.41 32.74 6.82
N GLU A 234 8.69 32.36 6.87
CA GLU A 234 9.12 30.96 6.95
C GLU A 234 8.69 30.30 8.26
N VAL A 235 8.81 31.03 9.37
CA VAL A 235 8.45 30.52 10.71
C VAL A 235 6.98 30.24 10.79
N ILE A 236 6.15 31.13 10.25
CA ILE A 236 4.74 31.17 10.62
C ILE A 236 3.86 30.59 9.52
N ALA A 237 4.19 30.85 8.25
CA ALA A 237 3.36 30.41 7.13
C ALA A 237 3.98 29.27 6.32
N LEU A 238 5.25 29.36 5.90
CA LEU A 238 5.64 28.64 4.68
C LEU A 238 6.30 27.27 4.83
N GLN A 239 7.05 27.00 5.90
CA GLN A 239 7.89 25.78 5.94
C GLN A 239 7.60 24.82 7.11
N GLY A 240 6.74 25.19 8.04
CA GLY A 240 6.38 24.32 9.17
C GLY A 240 4.89 24.36 9.47
N PRO A 241 4.38 25.42 10.11
CA PRO A 241 3.10 25.36 10.80
C PRO A 241 1.92 25.09 9.88
N LEU A 242 1.78 25.82 8.77
CA LEU A 242 0.69 25.54 7.82
C LEU A 242 0.81 24.16 7.18
N GLU A 243 2.02 23.67 6.93
CA GLU A 243 2.20 22.32 6.39
C GLU A 243 1.87 21.25 7.44
N TRP A 244 2.14 21.52 8.72
CA TRP A 244 1.83 20.64 9.82
C TRP A 244 0.35 20.64 10.15
N ASP A 245 -0.28 21.81 10.24
CA ASP A 245 -1.72 22.01 10.36
C ASP A 245 -2.49 21.33 9.23
N ARG A 246 -1.97 21.38 8.01
CA ARG A 246 -2.56 20.66 6.87
C ARG A 246 -2.39 19.14 6.94
N ARG A 247 -1.34 18.63 7.61
CA ARG A 247 -0.94 17.21 7.57
C ARG A 247 -1.34 16.43 8.82
N PHE A 248 -1.31 17.07 9.98
CA PHE A 248 -1.46 16.45 11.29
C PHE A 248 -2.70 17.04 11.96
N LEU A 249 -3.72 16.20 12.17
CA LEU A 249 -5.01 16.60 12.76
C LEU A 249 -4.93 16.96 14.24
N ASP A 250 -3.83 16.62 14.89
CA ASP A 250 -3.52 16.91 16.28
C ASP A 250 -2.48 18.02 16.42
N PHE A 251 -2.11 18.69 15.33
CA PHE A 251 -1.30 19.89 15.41
C PHE A 251 -2.15 21.05 15.91
N GLU A 252 -1.90 21.49 17.14
CA GLU A 252 -2.63 22.60 17.74
C GLU A 252 -1.98 23.95 17.37
N TYR A 253 -2.50 24.61 16.34
CA TYR A 253 -1.97 25.87 15.83
C TYR A 253 -1.99 26.98 16.88
N ASP A 254 -3.04 27.08 17.70
CA ASP A 254 -3.15 28.10 18.74
C ASP A 254 -2.06 27.99 19.82
N LYS A 255 -1.57 26.77 20.08
CA LYS A 255 -0.44 26.53 20.99
C LYS A 255 0.92 26.73 20.33
N TYR A 256 0.96 26.93 19.01
CA TYR A 256 2.21 27.07 18.26
C TYR A 256 3.08 28.23 18.77
N HIS A 257 2.49 29.31 19.27
CA HIS A 257 3.25 30.41 19.87
C HIS A 257 3.99 29.99 21.16
N GLU A 258 3.32 29.26 22.05
CA GLU A 258 3.96 28.71 23.24
C GLU A 258 5.07 27.74 22.84
N LEU A 259 4.80 26.88 21.86
CA LEU A 259 5.77 25.95 21.30
C LEU A 259 7.01 26.69 20.77
N ILE A 260 6.88 27.72 19.92
CA ILE A 260 8.03 28.53 19.46
C ILE A 260 8.88 29.07 20.63
N MET A 261 8.23 29.48 21.70
CA MET A 261 8.90 30.20 22.79
C MET A 261 9.51 29.27 23.84
N SER A 262 8.92 28.08 24.08
CA SER A 262 9.36 27.17 25.15
C SER A 262 9.80 25.78 24.72
N GLU A 263 9.37 25.28 23.56
CA GLU A 263 9.58 23.89 23.15
C GLU A 263 10.23 23.79 21.76
N ASP A 264 11.19 22.89 21.60
CA ASP A 264 11.85 22.70 20.30
C ASP A 264 11.15 21.61 19.46
N THR A 265 10.05 21.04 19.96
CA THR A 265 9.33 19.88 19.37
C THR A 265 7.82 19.99 19.55
N PHE A 266 7.05 19.33 18.68
CA PHE A 266 5.64 19.02 18.93
C PHE A 266 5.39 17.51 18.76
N THR A 267 4.38 17.00 19.44
CA THR A 267 3.95 15.59 19.34
C THR A 267 2.81 15.45 18.35
N PHE A 268 2.84 14.41 17.52
CA PHE A 268 1.77 14.03 16.61
C PHE A 268 1.62 12.51 16.57
N ALA A 269 0.42 12.03 16.33
CA ALA A 269 0.15 10.61 16.18
C ALA A 269 0.47 10.13 14.75
N SER A 270 0.92 8.88 14.63
CA SER A 270 1.27 8.25 13.35
C SER A 270 1.02 6.75 13.38
N GLU A 271 0.51 6.20 12.28
CA GLU A 271 0.30 4.75 12.12
C GLU A 271 1.60 3.98 11.95
N ILE A 272 2.62 4.63 11.38
CA ILE A 272 3.93 4.07 11.13
C ILE A 272 4.99 4.76 11.99
N ASP A 273 6.01 4.02 12.37
CA ASP A 273 7.21 4.59 12.96
C ASP A 273 7.95 5.42 11.89
N THR A 274 7.77 6.75 11.95
CA THR A 274 8.33 7.67 10.95
C THR A 274 9.73 8.16 11.32
N SER A 275 10.22 7.95 12.54
CA SER A 275 11.46 8.62 13.01
C SER A 275 12.05 8.04 14.30
N GLU A 276 13.28 8.48 14.65
CA GLU A 276 13.98 8.08 15.88
C GLU A 276 13.28 8.47 17.20
N ASN A 277 12.18 9.23 17.19
CA ASN A 277 11.48 9.70 18.40
C ASN A 277 9.98 9.34 18.41
N CYS A 278 9.61 8.17 17.89
CA CYS A 278 8.26 7.63 17.99
C CYS A 278 8.16 6.62 19.15
N VAL A 279 7.11 6.73 19.97
CA VAL A 279 6.79 5.79 21.03
C VAL A 279 5.43 5.17 20.73
N PHE A 280 5.37 3.85 20.58
CA PHE A 280 4.11 3.15 20.40
C PHE A 280 3.28 3.18 21.68
N ASP A 281 2.04 3.65 21.57
CA ASP A 281 1.04 3.64 22.63
C ASP A 281 0.12 2.42 22.44
N GLU A 282 0.24 1.42 23.33
CA GLU A 282 -0.55 0.19 23.26
C GLU A 282 -2.05 0.44 23.51
N GLU A 283 -2.42 1.48 24.27
CA GLU A 283 -3.81 1.79 24.59
C GLU A 283 -4.52 2.45 23.40
N LEU A 284 -3.79 3.32 22.68
CA LEU A 284 -4.32 4.06 21.54
C LEU A 284 -4.01 3.40 20.18
N ASN A 285 -3.17 2.36 20.18
CA ASN A 285 -2.78 1.58 19.01
C ASN A 285 -2.14 2.42 17.89
N TYR A 286 -1.31 3.39 18.24
CA TYR A 286 -0.53 4.18 17.28
C TYR A 286 0.80 4.66 17.87
N TYR A 287 1.67 5.21 17.03
CA TYR A 287 2.92 5.85 17.47
C TYR A 287 2.70 7.33 17.81
N SER A 288 3.05 7.73 19.03
CA SER A 288 3.22 9.13 19.41
C SER A 288 4.62 9.57 19.00
N CYS A 289 4.73 10.41 17.97
CA CYS A 289 5.99 10.86 17.39
C CYS A 289 6.29 12.31 17.74
N GLU A 290 7.55 12.60 18.07
CA GLU A 290 8.02 13.98 18.29
C GLU A 290 8.72 14.54 17.03
N ARG A 291 8.28 15.71 16.57
CA ARG A 291 8.93 16.44 15.47
C ARG A 291 9.60 17.69 15.96
N ARG A 292 10.90 17.83 15.69
CA ARG A 292 11.64 19.07 15.94
C ARG A 292 11.18 20.19 15.04
N MET A 293 10.91 21.32 15.65
CA MET A 293 10.64 22.57 14.97
C MET A 293 11.97 23.30 14.79
N SER A 294 12.20 23.93 13.62
CA SER A 294 13.46 24.63 13.33
C SER A 294 13.51 26.01 14.02
N VAL A 295 13.18 26.09 15.31
CA VAL A 295 12.90 27.35 16.00
C VAL A 295 14.16 28.16 16.33
N ASP A 296 15.32 27.50 16.44
CA ASP A 296 16.56 28.15 16.89
C ASP A 296 17.00 29.34 16.01
N LYS A 297 16.72 29.29 14.71
CA LYS A 297 17.01 30.39 13.78
C LYS A 297 16.17 31.64 14.07
N TYR A 298 15.05 31.48 14.77
CA TYR A 298 13.95 32.43 14.80
C TYR A 298 13.58 32.94 16.21
N LYS A 299 14.16 32.36 17.27
CA LYS A 299 14.02 32.81 18.67
C LYS A 299 14.31 34.32 18.89
N ASN A 300 15.00 34.98 17.95
CA ASN A 300 15.31 36.41 18.01
C ASN A 300 14.31 37.32 17.28
N LEU A 301 13.21 36.79 16.73
CA LEU A 301 12.24 37.58 15.96
C LEU A 301 11.21 38.31 16.82
N ASP A 302 11.09 37.99 18.11
CA ASP A 302 10.13 38.60 19.05
C ASP A 302 8.71 38.63 18.45
N ILE A 303 8.22 37.44 18.07
CA ILE A 303 6.94 37.26 17.38
C ILE A 303 5.83 37.26 18.43
N GLU A 304 4.82 38.12 18.26
CA GLU A 304 3.56 38.03 19.00
C GLU A 304 2.51 37.39 18.09
N LEU A 305 1.88 36.29 18.52
CA LEU A 305 0.82 35.60 17.76
C LEU A 305 -0.54 35.87 18.41
N GLY A 306 -1.57 36.08 17.61
CA GLY A 306 -2.96 36.08 18.03
C GLY A 306 -3.82 35.21 17.11
N THR A 307 -5.06 34.97 17.54
CA THR A 307 -6.09 34.28 16.78
C THR A 307 -7.39 35.07 16.91
N ILE A 308 -8.05 35.33 15.78
CA ILE A 308 -9.36 35.99 15.70
C ILE A 308 -10.29 35.01 14.98
N ILE A 309 -11.33 34.55 15.67
CA ILE A 309 -12.32 33.62 15.11
C ILE A 309 -13.49 34.43 14.54
N GLU A 310 -13.78 34.21 13.25
CA GLU A 310 -14.88 34.83 12.53
C GLU A 310 -16.22 34.12 12.78
N VAL A 311 -17.32 34.78 12.40
CA VAL A 311 -18.69 34.25 12.61
C VAL A 311 -18.99 32.94 11.88
N ASN A 312 -18.16 32.57 10.91
CA ASN A 312 -18.28 31.37 10.11
C ASN A 312 -17.27 30.27 10.51
N GLY A 313 -16.54 30.49 11.61
CA GLY A 313 -15.51 29.60 12.13
C GLY A 313 -14.12 29.83 11.55
N ASP A 314 -13.98 30.64 10.49
CA ASP A 314 -12.67 30.89 9.93
C ASP A 314 -11.78 31.65 10.93
N SER A 315 -10.49 31.34 10.94
CA SER A 315 -9.53 31.96 11.85
C SER A 315 -8.60 32.91 11.10
N ILE A 316 -8.51 34.16 11.54
CA ILE A 316 -7.44 35.08 11.15
C ILE A 316 -6.34 34.97 12.21
N ILE A 317 -5.13 34.68 11.77
CA ILE A 317 -3.96 34.52 12.63
C ILE A 317 -3.07 35.75 12.42
N PRO A 318 -3.28 36.85 13.17
CA PRO A 318 -2.36 37.96 13.16
C PRO A 318 -1.05 37.60 13.87
N PHE A 319 0.07 38.07 13.34
CA PHE A 319 1.33 38.06 14.07
C PHE A 319 2.17 39.29 13.80
N ILE A 320 2.82 39.79 14.84
CA ILE A 320 3.57 41.03 14.82
C ILE A 320 5.06 40.71 14.91
N VAL A 321 5.85 41.28 14.00
CA VAL A 321 7.32 41.13 13.99
C VAL A 321 7.99 42.49 13.96
N GLN A 322 8.95 42.69 14.86
CA GLN A 322 9.76 43.90 14.92
C GLN A 322 10.94 43.82 13.94
N ASP A 323 10.90 44.65 12.91
CA ASP A 323 11.92 44.77 11.88
C ASP A 323 12.62 46.14 11.93
N GLY A 324 13.60 46.25 12.81
CA GLY A 324 14.28 47.51 13.07
C GLY A 324 13.39 48.48 13.84
N THR A 325 12.95 49.55 13.18
CA THR A 325 11.97 50.51 13.73
C THR A 325 10.55 50.29 13.21
N ASN A 326 10.40 49.38 12.24
CA ASN A 326 9.13 49.13 11.58
C ASN A 326 8.48 47.90 12.22
N GLU A 327 7.17 47.98 12.39
CA GLU A 327 6.35 46.89 12.86
C GLU A 327 5.67 46.26 11.64
N LEU A 328 5.92 44.98 11.39
CA LEU A 328 5.26 44.23 10.33
C LEU A 328 4.15 43.41 10.96
N VAL A 329 2.90 43.74 10.62
CA VAL A 329 1.71 42.98 11.01
C VAL A 329 1.38 42.02 9.89
N PHE A 330 1.65 40.75 10.10
CA PHE A 330 1.25 39.71 9.19
C PHE A 330 -0.14 39.18 9.56
N GLN A 331 -0.95 38.86 8.56
CA GLN A 331 -2.21 38.18 8.77
C GLN A 331 -2.37 37.11 7.70
N ILE A 332 -2.78 35.92 8.15
CA ILE A 332 -3.17 34.82 7.28
C ILE A 332 -4.52 34.31 7.76
N ALA A 333 -5.36 33.90 6.81
CA ALA A 333 -6.64 33.28 7.14
C ALA A 333 -6.54 31.76 7.01
N ARG A 334 -7.14 31.03 7.95
CA ARG A 334 -7.39 29.59 7.89
C ARG A 334 -8.88 29.41 7.75
N GLN A 335 -9.31 28.78 6.66
CA GLN A 335 -10.73 28.48 6.47
C GLN A 335 -11.13 27.34 7.42
N ASN A 336 -12.28 27.44 8.07
CA ASN A 336 -12.77 26.39 8.95
C ASN A 336 -12.95 25.08 8.19
N ARG A 337 -12.46 23.98 8.75
CA ARG A 337 -12.59 22.62 8.20
C ARG A 337 -13.51 21.83 9.14
N PRO A 338 -14.30 20.88 8.61
CA PRO A 338 -15.12 20.04 9.47
C PRO A 338 -14.22 19.18 10.39
N PRO A 339 -14.73 18.79 11.57
CA PRO A 339 -14.10 17.76 12.37
C PRO A 339 -13.82 16.52 11.52
N ALA A 340 -12.64 15.92 11.64
CA ALA A 340 -12.34 14.67 10.96
C ALA A 340 -12.87 13.49 11.79
N LEU A 341 -13.96 12.88 11.34
CA LEU A 341 -14.48 11.65 11.93
C LEU A 341 -13.59 10.47 11.49
N SER A 342 -13.04 9.73 12.45
CA SER A 342 -12.36 8.47 12.16
C SER A 342 -13.38 7.46 11.66
N TRP A 343 -13.04 6.77 10.57
CA TRP A 343 -13.89 5.76 9.96
C TRP A 343 -14.32 4.73 10.99
N VAL A 344 -15.62 4.62 11.19
CA VAL A 344 -16.25 3.71 12.12
C VAL A 344 -16.50 2.41 11.39
N ASP A 345 -15.63 1.43 11.65
CA ASP A 345 -15.79 0.08 11.13
C ASP A 345 -15.43 -0.98 12.17
N ARG A 346 -15.93 -2.18 11.91
CA ARG A 346 -15.52 -3.39 12.59
C ARG A 346 -15.78 -4.56 11.65
N CYS A 347 -14.72 -5.07 11.06
CA CYS A 347 -14.79 -6.17 10.08
C CYS A 347 -15.64 -5.83 8.86
N PRO A 348 -15.38 -4.68 8.19
CA PRO A 348 -16.18 -4.24 7.06
C PRO A 348 -16.15 -5.29 5.93
N ALA A 349 -17.27 -5.47 5.23
CA ALA A 349 -17.36 -6.31 4.04
C ALA A 349 -18.41 -5.77 3.06
N GLU A 350 -18.67 -6.48 1.96
CA GLU A 350 -19.68 -6.05 0.99
C GLU A 350 -21.07 -5.98 1.65
N GLY A 351 -21.59 -4.76 1.81
CA GLY A 351 -22.94 -4.50 2.32
C GLY A 351 -23.02 -4.02 3.77
N TYR A 352 -21.93 -4.05 4.55
CA TYR A 352 -21.91 -3.54 5.92
C TYR A 352 -20.54 -3.02 6.36
N ASP A 353 -20.53 -2.05 7.27
CA ASP A 353 -19.32 -1.43 7.80
C ASP A 353 -18.93 -2.02 9.16
N TYR A 354 -19.92 -2.58 9.88
CA TYR A 354 -19.75 -3.01 11.26
C TYR A 354 -20.45 -4.36 11.53
N LEU A 355 -19.70 -5.36 11.97
CA LEU A 355 -20.20 -6.69 12.31
C LEU A 355 -20.42 -6.84 13.82
N ILE A 356 -21.58 -7.40 14.18
CA ILE A 356 -21.90 -7.89 15.52
C ILE A 356 -22.21 -9.38 15.42
N VAL A 357 -21.59 -10.19 16.25
CA VAL A 357 -21.90 -11.62 16.37
C VAL A 357 -22.60 -11.87 17.70
N GLU A 358 -23.91 -12.03 17.67
CA GLU A 358 -24.74 -12.24 18.85
C GLU A 358 -24.25 -13.45 19.64
N GLY A 359 -23.77 -13.27 20.87
CA GLY A 359 -23.33 -14.35 21.76
C GLY A 359 -21.84 -14.67 21.71
N ALA A 360 -21.07 -14.02 20.82
CA ALA A 360 -19.62 -14.10 20.87
C ALA A 360 -19.09 -13.55 22.21
N THR A 361 -18.06 -14.19 22.76
CA THR A 361 -17.51 -13.87 24.09
C THR A 361 -16.54 -12.68 24.06
N ASN A 362 -16.08 -12.30 22.87
CA ASN A 362 -15.16 -11.20 22.63
C ASN A 362 -15.90 -9.91 22.27
N GLU A 363 -15.17 -8.92 21.74
CA GLU A 363 -15.73 -7.62 21.36
C GLU A 363 -16.79 -7.70 20.26
N LEU A 364 -16.79 -8.74 19.39
CA LEU A 364 -17.83 -8.92 18.37
C LEU A 364 -19.22 -9.18 18.97
N GLY A 365 -19.30 -9.71 20.20
CA GLY A 365 -20.57 -9.91 20.91
C GLY A 365 -21.12 -8.66 21.59
N LYS A 366 -20.32 -7.60 21.65
CA LYS A 366 -20.71 -6.32 22.26
C LYS A 366 -20.85 -5.27 21.17
N VAL A 367 -21.86 -4.41 21.34
CA VAL A 367 -21.96 -3.19 20.55
C VAL A 367 -21.11 -2.15 21.25
N VAL A 368 -19.89 -1.93 20.78
CA VAL A 368 -19.00 -0.88 21.31
C VAL A 368 -18.49 -0.09 20.12
N ILE A 369 -19.25 0.95 19.76
CA ILE A 369 -18.90 1.81 18.63
C ILE A 369 -17.95 2.89 19.16
N ASP A 370 -16.66 2.71 18.89
CA ASP A 370 -15.62 3.67 19.24
C ASP A 370 -15.65 4.81 18.22
N ILE A 371 -16.24 5.94 18.63
CA ILE A 371 -16.32 7.14 17.80
C ILE A 371 -15.18 8.05 18.19
N VAL A 372 -14.19 8.17 17.31
CA VAL A 372 -13.06 9.09 17.48
C VAL A 372 -13.18 10.18 16.42
N ALA A 373 -13.10 11.43 16.83
CA ALA A 373 -12.98 12.55 15.90
C ALA A 373 -12.02 13.60 16.44
N LYS A 374 -11.34 14.29 15.53
CA LYS A 374 -10.41 15.38 15.84
C LYS A 374 -10.71 16.56 14.93
N ASP A 375 -10.74 17.75 15.51
CA ASP A 375 -10.94 18.96 14.74
C ASP A 375 -9.59 19.50 14.24
N PRO A 376 -9.39 19.67 12.92
CA PRO A 376 -8.17 20.26 12.38
C PRO A 376 -7.94 21.71 12.85
N ASP A 377 -9.01 22.41 13.24
CA ASP A 377 -9.02 23.82 13.62
C ASP A 377 -9.14 24.01 15.15
N GLU A 378 -8.85 22.96 15.91
CA GLU A 378 -8.84 22.93 17.38
C GLU A 378 -10.19 23.25 18.05
N ASP A 379 -11.28 23.21 17.28
CA ASP A 379 -12.62 23.42 17.79
C ASP A 379 -13.12 22.25 18.66
N SER A 380 -14.09 22.54 19.53
CA SER A 380 -14.70 21.51 20.35
C SER A 380 -15.64 20.64 19.53
N VAL A 381 -15.28 19.36 19.37
CA VAL A 381 -16.11 18.39 18.63
C VAL A 381 -17.22 17.84 19.51
N LYS A 382 -18.46 17.87 19.00
CA LYS A 382 -19.63 17.19 19.56
C LYS A 382 -19.89 15.93 18.73
N LEU A 383 -19.92 14.79 19.42
CA LEU A 383 -20.24 13.50 18.82
C LEU A 383 -21.72 13.18 19.05
N SER A 384 -22.41 12.76 17.99
CA SER A 384 -23.80 12.33 18.05
C SER A 384 -24.03 11.08 17.20
N LEU A 385 -25.03 10.30 17.62
CA LEU A 385 -25.51 9.13 16.90
C LEU A 385 -27.00 9.31 16.64
N ALA A 386 -27.35 9.45 15.37
CA ALA A 386 -28.73 9.61 14.94
C ALA A 386 -29.19 8.38 14.14
N ASN A 387 -30.42 7.96 14.38
CA ASN A 387 -31.16 7.14 13.42
C ASN A 387 -32.20 8.03 12.73
N ASP A 388 -32.63 7.68 11.52
CA ASP A 388 -33.61 8.44 10.73
C ASP A 388 -34.91 8.74 11.51
N ASP A 389 -35.24 7.92 12.52
CA ASP A 389 -36.44 8.06 13.35
C ASP A 389 -36.20 8.44 14.83
N GLU A 390 -34.98 8.30 15.37
CA GLU A 390 -34.69 8.53 16.81
C GLU A 390 -33.29 9.12 17.01
N ASP A 391 -33.22 10.25 17.71
CA ASP A 391 -31.97 10.84 18.22
C ASP A 391 -31.61 10.13 19.54
N PHE A 392 -30.48 9.40 19.55
CA PHE A 392 -30.03 8.69 20.74
C PHE A 392 -29.36 9.62 21.78
N GLY A 393 -29.23 10.91 21.46
CA GLY A 393 -28.57 11.91 22.29
C GLY A 393 -27.04 11.82 22.23
N MET A 394 -26.39 12.70 23.00
CA MET A 394 -24.93 12.71 23.16
C MET A 394 -24.48 11.38 23.80
N ILE A 395 -23.72 10.59 23.05
CA ILE A 395 -23.10 9.38 23.58
C ILE A 395 -21.79 9.82 24.24
N ASN A 396 -21.73 9.73 25.57
CA ASN A 396 -20.44 9.69 26.24
C ASN A 396 -19.89 8.27 26.00
N GLU A 397 -18.92 8.13 25.10
CA GLU A 397 -18.01 7.01 24.91
C GLU A 397 -18.55 5.65 25.39
N ASN A 398 -19.03 4.82 24.46
CA ASN A 398 -19.55 3.45 24.60
C ASN A 398 -21.09 3.32 24.74
N TYR A 399 -21.75 2.97 23.62
CA TYR A 399 -23.18 2.63 23.59
C TYR A 399 -23.40 1.11 23.66
N GLU A 400 -23.60 0.58 24.86
CA GLU A 400 -24.01 -0.82 25.05
C GLU A 400 -25.53 -0.97 24.91
N SER A 401 -26.02 -1.41 23.75
CA SER A 401 -27.41 -1.85 23.58
C SER A 401 -27.49 -3.32 23.20
N SER A 402 -28.28 -4.07 23.97
CA SER A 402 -28.57 -5.49 23.73
C SER A 402 -29.55 -5.74 22.57
N VAL A 403 -30.09 -4.68 21.96
CA VAL A 403 -31.12 -4.79 20.92
C VAL A 403 -30.87 -3.76 19.81
N LEU A 404 -29.83 -3.96 19.02
CA LEU A 404 -29.75 -3.36 17.70
C LEU A 404 -30.22 -4.41 16.69
N PRO A 405 -31.39 -4.22 16.04
CA PRO A 405 -31.66 -4.89 14.76
C PRO A 405 -30.58 -4.51 13.74
N GLU A 406 -30.46 -5.25 12.64
CA GLU A 406 -29.79 -4.76 11.42
C GLU A 406 -30.31 -3.35 11.15
N ARG A 407 -29.46 -2.35 11.37
CA ARG A 407 -29.83 -0.95 11.33
C ARG A 407 -28.67 -0.17 10.74
N GLU A 408 -29.05 0.80 9.93
CA GLU A 408 -28.17 1.90 9.58
C GLU A 408 -28.29 2.96 10.67
N PHE A 409 -27.16 3.51 11.10
CA PHE A 409 -27.13 4.70 11.93
C PHE A 409 -26.17 5.72 11.34
N THR A 410 -26.39 6.99 11.63
CA THR A 410 -25.49 8.08 11.24
C THR A 410 -24.67 8.48 12.45
N VAL A 411 -23.36 8.24 12.38
CA VAL A 411 -22.39 8.82 13.31
C VAL A 411 -22.04 10.21 12.77
N LYS A 412 -22.07 11.21 13.64
CA LYS A 412 -21.77 12.60 13.26
C LYS A 412 -20.82 13.23 14.26
N ALA A 413 -19.77 13.85 13.74
CA ALA A 413 -18.88 14.75 14.46
C ALA A 413 -19.17 16.19 13.97
N GLU A 414 -19.58 17.08 14.87
CA GLU A 414 -19.91 18.46 14.53
C GLU A 414 -19.22 19.44 15.47
N ASP A 415 -18.74 20.55 14.93
CA ASP A 415 -18.31 21.72 15.70
C ASP A 415 -19.48 22.73 15.78
N ASP A 416 -19.22 24.03 15.96
CA ASP A 416 -20.27 25.07 15.95
C ASP A 416 -20.68 25.54 14.54
N TYR A 417 -19.99 25.10 13.48
CA TYR A 417 -20.04 25.61 12.11
C TYR A 417 -20.27 24.53 11.03
N LEU A 418 -19.54 23.42 11.10
CA LEU A 418 -19.42 22.34 10.13
C LEU A 418 -19.60 20.97 10.81
N ALA A 419 -19.75 19.93 9.98
CA ALA A 419 -19.86 18.56 10.46
C ALA A 419 -19.35 17.56 9.44
N ASP A 420 -18.80 16.47 9.95
CA ASP A 420 -18.49 15.24 9.22
C ASP A 420 -19.37 14.10 9.76
N TRP A 421 -19.76 13.17 8.89
CA TRP A 421 -20.64 12.10 9.27
C TRP A 421 -20.47 10.85 8.40
N GLN A 422 -20.81 9.71 8.98
CA GLN A 422 -20.81 8.41 8.33
C GLN A 422 -22.14 7.71 8.59
N LYS A 423 -22.75 7.17 7.52
CA LYS A 423 -23.81 6.16 7.65
C LYS A 423 -23.18 4.80 7.81
N VAL A 424 -23.23 4.27 9.02
CA VAL A 424 -22.67 2.97 9.39
C VAL A 424 -23.78 1.92 9.25
N LYS A 425 -23.53 0.94 8.39
CA LYS A 425 -24.39 -0.22 8.21
C LYS A 425 -23.94 -1.34 9.14
N VAL A 426 -24.83 -1.76 10.02
CA VAL A 426 -24.55 -2.82 10.99
C VAL A 426 -25.15 -4.14 10.52
N LYS A 427 -24.32 -5.16 10.39
CA LYS A 427 -24.77 -6.55 10.23
C LYS A 427 -24.74 -7.24 11.59
N LYS A 428 -25.85 -7.88 11.96
CA LYS A 428 -25.95 -8.70 13.17
C LYS A 428 -26.04 -10.17 12.77
N ASP A 429 -24.93 -10.89 12.90
CA ASP A 429 -24.88 -12.33 12.66
C ASP A 429 -25.17 -13.09 13.97
N PRO A 430 -25.88 -14.22 13.92
CA PRO A 430 -26.02 -15.12 15.07
C PRO A 430 -24.69 -15.81 15.39
N VAL A 431 -24.48 -16.32 16.63
CA VAL A 431 -23.37 -17.27 16.89
C VAL A 431 -23.48 -18.41 15.88
N VAL A 432 -22.41 -18.64 15.14
CA VAL A 432 -22.26 -19.88 14.38
C VAL A 432 -21.92 -20.97 15.37
N ASN A 433 -22.90 -21.84 15.65
CA ASN A 433 -22.68 -23.08 16.38
C ASN A 433 -22.56 -24.20 15.36
N PRO A 434 -21.37 -24.49 14.82
CA PRO A 434 -21.20 -25.61 13.91
C PRO A 434 -21.53 -26.91 14.64
N ASN A 435 -22.26 -27.78 13.97
CA ASN A 435 -22.49 -29.13 14.43
C ASN A 435 -21.31 -29.99 13.96
N VAL A 436 -20.41 -30.32 14.89
CA VAL A 436 -19.30 -31.23 14.60
C VAL A 436 -19.81 -32.65 14.77
N ILE A 437 -19.86 -33.40 13.67
CA ILE A 437 -20.25 -34.80 13.63
C ILE A 437 -18.99 -35.63 13.38
N LEU A 438 -18.73 -36.59 14.25
CA LEU A 438 -17.74 -37.62 13.97
C LEU A 438 -18.44 -38.83 13.37
N THR A 439 -18.05 -39.21 12.16
CA THR A 439 -18.51 -40.43 11.51
C THR A 439 -17.36 -41.39 11.32
N ASN A 440 -17.66 -42.68 11.35
CA ASN A 440 -16.74 -43.74 10.99
C ASN A 440 -16.51 -43.69 9.47
N ALA A 441 -15.26 -43.50 9.04
CA ALA A 441 -14.91 -43.30 7.64
C ALA A 441 -15.23 -44.50 6.73
N LEU A 442 -15.41 -45.68 7.31
CA LEU A 442 -15.72 -46.90 6.56
C LEU A 442 -17.23 -47.14 6.43
N THR A 443 -18.01 -46.69 7.42
CA THR A 443 -19.44 -47.02 7.51
C THR A 443 -20.36 -45.82 7.38
N GLY A 444 -19.83 -44.60 7.49
CA GLY A 444 -20.59 -43.35 7.61
C GLY A 444 -21.44 -43.27 8.89
N SER A 445 -21.25 -44.18 9.85
CA SER A 445 -22.05 -44.22 11.09
C SER A 445 -21.43 -43.38 12.19
N GLU A 446 -22.27 -42.78 13.06
CA GLU A 446 -21.82 -42.05 14.27
C GLU A 446 -21.25 -42.96 15.36
N ILE A 447 -21.28 -44.28 15.15
CA ILE A 447 -20.72 -45.27 16.06
C ILE A 447 -19.29 -45.54 15.63
N ILE A 448 -18.35 -45.14 16.48
CA ILE A 448 -16.91 -45.26 16.19
C ILE A 448 -16.37 -46.45 16.98
N ALA A 449 -15.82 -47.43 16.26
CA ALA A 449 -14.94 -48.42 16.87
C ALA A 449 -13.57 -47.75 17.11
N LEU A 450 -12.90 -48.10 18.20
CA LEU A 450 -11.59 -47.54 18.52
C LEU A 450 -10.59 -47.76 17.39
N GLU A 451 -10.77 -48.78 16.57
CA GLU A 451 -9.83 -49.20 15.54
C GLU A 451 -10.11 -48.56 14.16
N ASP A 452 -11.25 -47.89 13.98
CA ASP A 452 -11.66 -47.37 12.68
C ASP A 452 -11.21 -45.92 12.45
N PRO A 453 -10.81 -45.55 11.22
CA PRO A 453 -10.58 -44.15 10.86
C PRO A 453 -11.86 -43.32 11.04
N VAL A 454 -11.70 -42.07 11.49
CA VAL A 454 -12.80 -41.16 11.78
C VAL A 454 -12.79 -40.00 10.79
N CYS A 455 -13.94 -39.70 10.20
CA CYS A 455 -14.18 -38.47 9.47
C CYS A 455 -14.78 -37.45 10.43
N VAL A 456 -14.19 -36.25 10.46
CA VAL A 456 -14.76 -35.08 11.12
C VAL A 456 -15.54 -34.31 10.08
N LYS A 457 -16.86 -34.34 10.20
CA LYS A 457 -17.76 -33.53 9.40
C LYS A 457 -18.17 -32.32 10.23
N VAL A 458 -17.75 -31.14 9.81
CA VAL A 458 -18.24 -29.88 10.39
C VAL A 458 -19.42 -29.46 9.56
N GLU A 459 -20.63 -29.76 10.03
CA GLU A 459 -21.82 -29.18 9.42
C GLU A 459 -21.96 -27.76 9.96
N PRO A 460 -22.11 -26.74 9.10
CA PRO A 460 -22.68 -25.50 9.56
C PRO A 460 -24.00 -25.85 10.25
N GLY A 461 -24.17 -25.46 11.52
CA GLY A 461 -25.37 -25.81 12.28
C GLY A 461 -26.60 -25.14 11.69
N SER A 462 -27.44 -24.52 12.52
CA SER A 462 -28.39 -23.53 12.00
C SER A 462 -27.63 -22.28 11.55
N LEU A 463 -26.85 -22.35 10.46
CA LEU A 463 -26.46 -21.15 9.76
C LEU A 463 -27.75 -20.49 9.25
N PRO A 464 -27.92 -19.17 9.44
CA PRO A 464 -29.00 -18.46 8.78
C PRO A 464 -28.89 -18.70 7.26
N GLU A 465 -30.01 -18.91 6.57
CA GLU A 465 -30.01 -19.03 5.10
C GLU A 465 -29.37 -17.76 4.51
N GLY A 466 -28.10 -17.84 4.07
CA GLY A 466 -27.30 -16.72 3.55
C GLY A 466 -25.81 -17.07 3.41
N GLU A 467 -25.08 -16.26 2.64
CA GLU A 467 -23.65 -16.40 2.39
C GLU A 467 -22.87 -16.11 3.69
N PHE A 468 -22.30 -17.15 4.28
CA PHE A 468 -21.31 -17.02 5.34
C PHE A 468 -19.92 -16.93 4.69
N ALA A 469 -19.20 -15.84 4.92
CA ALA A 469 -17.91 -15.56 4.28
C ALA A 469 -16.70 -15.82 5.19
N GLY A 470 -16.84 -16.64 6.24
CA GLY A 470 -15.78 -16.90 7.21
C GLY A 470 -15.11 -18.27 7.04
N THR A 471 -13.85 -18.38 7.44
CA THR A 471 -13.16 -19.66 7.64
C THR A 471 -13.32 -20.13 9.08
N PHE A 472 -13.33 -21.44 9.30
CA PHE A 472 -13.45 -22.04 10.62
C PHE A 472 -12.17 -22.79 10.96
N GLU A 473 -11.35 -22.24 11.84
CA GLU A 473 -10.20 -22.97 12.37
C GLU A 473 -10.64 -23.90 13.48
N PHE A 474 -10.33 -25.18 13.34
CA PHE A 474 -10.69 -26.21 14.31
C PHE A 474 -9.44 -26.64 15.08
N SER A 475 -9.53 -26.65 16.42
CA SER A 475 -8.50 -27.21 17.28
C SER A 475 -9.07 -28.35 18.12
N LEU A 476 -8.53 -29.55 17.95
CA LEU A 476 -8.74 -30.66 18.88
C LEU A 476 -7.46 -30.79 19.72
N GLY A 477 -7.48 -30.26 20.95
CA GLY A 477 -6.31 -30.29 21.84
C GLY A 477 -5.14 -29.48 21.30
N SER A 478 -4.03 -30.15 20.96
CA SER A 478 -2.83 -29.52 20.37
C SER A 478 -2.81 -29.54 18.83
N LEU A 479 -3.81 -30.16 18.20
CA LEU A 479 -3.89 -30.31 16.74
C LEU A 479 -4.77 -29.19 16.19
N VAL A 480 -4.15 -28.23 15.50
CA VAL A 480 -4.85 -27.11 14.84
C VAL A 480 -4.90 -27.39 13.34
N THR A 481 -6.10 -27.48 12.79
CA THR A 481 -6.33 -27.66 11.35
C THR A 481 -7.30 -26.59 10.86
N PRO A 482 -6.88 -25.67 9.96
CA PRO A 482 -7.78 -24.68 9.38
C PRO A 482 -8.78 -25.37 8.43
N LEU A 483 -10.08 -25.10 8.60
CA LEU A 483 -11.14 -25.55 7.70
C LEU A 483 -11.78 -24.33 7.03
N VAL A 484 -11.53 -24.13 5.73
CA VAL A 484 -12.04 -22.98 4.98
C VAL A 484 -13.49 -23.23 4.53
N LEU A 485 -14.50 -22.73 5.24
CA LEU A 485 -15.92 -22.91 4.88
C LEU A 485 -16.33 -21.98 3.71
N GLU A 486 -15.80 -22.20 2.50
CA GLU A 486 -16.33 -21.54 1.29
C GLU A 486 -17.48 -22.36 0.68
N ASP A 487 -18.46 -21.67 0.09
CA ASP A 487 -19.72 -22.20 -0.47
C ASP A 487 -19.57 -23.14 -1.70
N THR A 488 -18.40 -23.74 -1.91
CA THR A 488 -18.11 -24.57 -3.08
C THR A 488 -17.31 -25.81 -2.71
N GLU A 489 -17.92 -26.97 -2.97
CA GLU A 489 -17.30 -28.29 -3.21
C GLU A 489 -15.82 -28.37 -2.83
N PHE A 490 -15.54 -28.69 -1.56
CA PHE A 490 -14.21 -29.13 -1.17
C PHE A 490 -13.82 -30.35 -2.01
N MET A 491 -12.65 -30.34 -2.64
CA MET A 491 -11.97 -31.58 -3.05
C MET A 491 -10.69 -31.71 -2.25
N ILE A 492 -10.78 -32.42 -1.13
CA ILE A 492 -9.60 -33.07 -0.55
C ILE A 492 -9.37 -34.33 -1.41
N PRO A 493 -8.16 -34.58 -1.94
CA PRO A 493 -7.89 -35.78 -2.73
C PRO A 493 -8.21 -37.01 -1.88
N GLY A 494 -9.20 -37.78 -2.31
CA GLY A 494 -9.68 -38.96 -1.61
C GLY A 494 -8.64 -40.08 -1.62
N GLU A 495 -7.97 -40.25 -0.49
CA GLU A 495 -7.32 -41.51 -0.11
C GLU A 495 -7.98 -42.16 1.13
N SER A 496 -8.74 -41.40 1.91
CA SER A 496 -9.57 -41.89 3.02
C SER A 496 -11.04 -41.87 2.60
N GLY A 497 -11.85 -42.84 3.05
CA GLY A 497 -13.28 -42.98 2.69
C GLY A 497 -14.22 -41.86 3.16
N CYS A 498 -13.71 -40.67 3.45
CA CYS A 498 -14.49 -39.49 3.84
C CYS A 498 -15.03 -38.75 2.61
N ASP A 499 -16.17 -38.07 2.77
CA ASP A 499 -16.71 -37.24 1.70
C ASP A 499 -15.80 -36.01 1.47
N PRO A 500 -15.71 -35.50 0.23
CA PRO A 500 -14.95 -34.29 -0.07
C PRO A 500 -15.42 -33.11 0.81
N GLY A 501 -14.55 -32.63 1.71
CA GLY A 501 -14.85 -31.58 2.71
C GLY A 501 -14.81 -32.04 4.17
N GLU A 502 -14.53 -33.31 4.42
CA GLU A 502 -14.34 -33.87 5.77
C GLU A 502 -12.85 -34.01 6.11
N ILE A 503 -12.46 -33.66 7.34
CA ILE A 503 -11.10 -33.88 7.83
C ILE A 503 -10.98 -35.33 8.32
N THR A 504 -10.01 -36.09 7.82
CA THR A 504 -9.69 -37.42 8.36
C THR A 504 -8.71 -37.27 9.51
N MET A 505 -9.01 -37.87 10.65
CA MET A 505 -8.09 -37.97 11.78
C MET A 505 -7.89 -39.43 12.18
N THR A 506 -6.65 -39.78 12.52
CA THR A 506 -6.33 -41.08 13.10
C THR A 506 -6.74 -41.12 14.58
N LEU A 507 -7.02 -42.31 15.09
CA LEU A 507 -7.32 -42.49 16.52
C LEU A 507 -6.16 -42.01 17.42
N ALA A 508 -4.92 -42.18 16.98
CA ALA A 508 -3.74 -41.74 17.73
C ALA A 508 -3.76 -40.21 17.91
N GLU A 509 -4.09 -39.46 16.86
CA GLU A 509 -4.23 -38.00 16.89
C GLU A 509 -5.37 -37.57 17.80
N ILE A 510 -6.53 -38.25 17.74
CA ILE A 510 -7.67 -37.97 18.62
C ILE A 510 -7.33 -38.26 20.09
N LYS A 511 -6.63 -39.36 20.37
CA LYS A 511 -6.18 -39.72 21.74
C LYS A 511 -5.14 -38.74 22.26
N GLN A 512 -4.23 -38.27 21.41
CA GLN A 512 -3.24 -37.26 21.75
C GLN A 512 -3.90 -35.90 22.01
N ALA A 513 -4.93 -35.55 21.23
CA ALA A 513 -5.69 -34.32 21.35
C ALA A 513 -6.56 -34.25 22.62
N ILE A 514 -7.30 -35.32 22.94
CA ILE A 514 -8.30 -35.34 24.02
C ILE A 514 -7.68 -35.77 25.37
N GLY A 515 -6.46 -36.31 25.37
CA GLY A 515 -5.79 -36.84 26.56
C GLY A 515 -6.14 -38.30 26.85
N GLU A 516 -5.27 -39.00 27.60
CA GLU A 516 -5.18 -40.47 27.67
C GLU A 516 -6.41 -41.26 28.17
N VAL A 517 -7.54 -40.63 28.53
CA VAL A 517 -8.69 -41.32 29.13
C VAL A 517 -9.87 -41.40 28.17
N PHE A 518 -9.73 -42.20 27.11
CA PHE A 518 -10.88 -42.65 26.32
C PHE A 518 -11.68 -43.69 27.12
N PRO A 519 -12.99 -43.52 27.36
CA PRO A 519 -13.79 -44.56 27.95
C PRO A 519 -13.89 -45.75 27.00
N THR A 520 -13.84 -46.96 27.56
CA THR A 520 -13.87 -48.21 26.78
C THR A 520 -15.25 -48.52 26.19
N GLU A 521 -16.32 -48.00 26.80
CA GLU A 521 -17.70 -48.02 26.31
C GLU A 521 -18.45 -46.82 26.94
N GLY A 522 -19.36 -46.18 26.17
CA GLY A 522 -20.25 -45.12 26.66
C GLY A 522 -20.20 -43.83 25.85
N GLU A 523 -21.03 -42.86 26.24
CA GLU A 523 -21.00 -41.49 25.74
C GLU A 523 -19.96 -40.70 26.53
N PHE A 524 -19.09 -39.97 25.83
CA PHE A 524 -18.29 -38.91 26.44
C PHE A 524 -18.55 -37.59 25.73
N THR A 525 -18.54 -36.50 26.49
CA THR A 525 -18.68 -35.14 25.94
C THR A 525 -17.37 -34.41 26.14
N GLN A 526 -16.81 -33.91 25.05
CA GLN A 526 -15.58 -33.10 25.05
C GLN A 526 -15.92 -31.75 24.45
N SER A 527 -15.63 -30.67 25.16
CA SER A 527 -15.72 -29.33 24.59
C SER A 527 -14.59 -29.16 23.56
N VAL A 528 -14.96 -28.72 22.37
CA VAL A 528 -14.07 -28.42 21.27
C VAL A 528 -14.10 -26.92 21.03
N GLU A 529 -12.92 -26.32 20.98
CA GLU A 529 -12.74 -24.90 20.73
C GLU A 529 -12.37 -24.74 19.25
N GLY A 530 -13.18 -23.97 18.53
CA GLY A 530 -12.87 -23.52 17.18
C GLY A 530 -12.86 -22.00 17.13
N LYS A 531 -12.42 -21.45 16.01
CA LYS A 531 -12.32 -20.03 15.79
C LYS A 531 -12.91 -19.70 14.43
N VAL A 532 -13.92 -18.86 14.41
CA VAL A 532 -14.46 -18.30 13.17
C VAL A 532 -13.60 -17.10 12.79
N VAL A 533 -13.15 -17.02 11.53
CA VAL A 533 -12.33 -15.95 10.98
C VAL A 533 -13.03 -15.35 9.77
N TYR A 534 -13.52 -14.11 9.86
CA TYR A 534 -14.14 -13.41 8.73
C TYR A 534 -13.12 -12.69 7.85
N ASP A 535 -11.98 -12.31 8.43
CA ASP A 535 -10.87 -11.65 7.76
C ASP A 535 -9.57 -12.18 8.38
N GLU A 536 -8.75 -12.82 7.54
CA GLU A 536 -7.47 -13.40 7.97
C GLU A 536 -6.45 -12.32 8.35
N GLU A 537 -6.54 -11.14 7.74
CA GLU A 537 -5.63 -10.02 8.00
C GLU A 537 -6.03 -9.23 9.26
N ASN A 538 -7.29 -9.32 9.66
CA ASN A 538 -7.82 -8.59 10.82
C ASN A 538 -8.19 -9.52 11.99
N PRO A 539 -7.34 -9.62 13.04
CA PRO A 539 -7.61 -10.48 14.18
C PRO A 539 -8.84 -10.09 15.00
N LEU A 540 -9.33 -8.85 14.87
CA LEU A 540 -10.59 -8.41 15.51
C LEU A 540 -11.82 -9.05 14.86
N CYS A 541 -11.66 -9.63 13.68
CA CYS A 541 -12.71 -10.27 12.90
C CYS A 541 -12.78 -11.76 13.12
N GLN A 542 -12.38 -12.18 14.32
CA GLN A 542 -12.28 -13.57 14.69
C GLN A 542 -12.89 -13.77 16.06
N TYR A 543 -13.66 -14.84 16.28
CA TYR A 543 -14.19 -15.17 17.60
C TYR A 543 -14.14 -16.67 17.87
N ASP A 544 -13.95 -16.99 19.15
CA ASP A 544 -13.90 -18.37 19.62
C ASP A 544 -15.33 -18.93 19.71
N VAL A 545 -15.48 -20.15 19.22
CA VAL A 545 -16.68 -20.95 19.32
C VAL A 545 -16.36 -22.19 20.12
N VAL A 546 -17.08 -22.41 21.21
CA VAL A 546 -16.95 -23.62 22.03
C VAL A 546 -18.18 -24.48 21.80
N ASN A 547 -17.99 -25.67 21.22
CA ASN A 547 -19.05 -26.67 21.06
C ASN A 547 -18.75 -27.90 21.89
N ASP A 548 -19.76 -28.40 22.58
CA ASP A 548 -19.67 -29.69 23.26
C ASP A 548 -19.92 -30.83 22.25
N LEU A 549 -18.86 -31.59 21.95
CA LEU A 549 -18.93 -32.77 21.10
C LEU A 549 -19.24 -34.00 21.95
N THR A 550 -20.40 -34.63 21.75
CA THR A 550 -20.72 -35.92 22.38
C THR A 550 -20.38 -37.06 21.43
N VAL A 551 -19.44 -37.92 21.82
CA VAL A 551 -19.02 -39.11 21.06
C VAL A 551 -19.49 -40.36 21.77
N THR A 552 -20.14 -41.27 21.04
CA THR A 552 -20.59 -42.56 21.57
C THR A 552 -19.65 -43.67 21.13
N VAL A 553 -18.91 -44.23 22.08
CA VAL A 553 -18.00 -45.37 21.84
C VAL A 553 -18.74 -46.66 22.16
N GLN A 554 -18.87 -47.56 21.17
CA GLN A 554 -19.41 -48.90 21.37
C GLN A 554 -18.33 -49.98 21.27
N LYS A 555 -18.57 -51.08 21.96
CA LYS A 555 -17.74 -52.29 21.87
C LYS A 555 -17.81 -52.85 20.45
N CYS A 556 -16.68 -53.31 19.91
CA CYS A 556 -16.62 -53.99 18.61
C CYS A 556 -17.74 -55.04 18.48
N SER A 557 -18.63 -54.86 17.51
CA SER A 557 -19.54 -55.91 17.04
C SER A 557 -18.94 -56.52 15.77
N GLU A 558 -19.11 -57.83 15.58
CA GLU A 558 -18.62 -58.54 14.39
C GLU A 558 -19.10 -57.86 13.09
N PHE A 559 -18.17 -57.26 12.34
CA PHE A 559 -18.44 -56.74 11.01
C PHE A 559 -17.87 -57.74 9.99
N PHE A 560 -18.71 -58.65 9.50
CA PHE A 560 -18.37 -59.56 8.40
C PHE A 560 -18.73 -58.89 7.08
N TYR A 561 -17.74 -58.40 6.33
CA TYR A 561 -17.92 -58.05 4.92
C TYR A 561 -17.44 -59.21 4.05
N GLU A 562 -18.35 -59.89 3.36
CA GLU A 562 -18.08 -61.12 2.56
C GLU A 562 -17.19 -60.91 1.31
N GLY A 563 -16.44 -59.81 1.21
CA GLY A 563 -15.73 -59.41 -0.02
C GLY A 563 -14.22 -59.15 0.07
N TYR A 564 -13.61 -59.07 1.25
CA TYR A 564 -12.21 -58.58 1.38
C TYR A 564 -11.39 -59.33 2.46
N PRO A 565 -10.41 -60.16 2.06
CA PRO A 565 -9.63 -61.00 2.99
C PRO A 565 -8.17 -60.53 3.26
N TYR A 566 -7.88 -59.23 3.46
CA TYR A 566 -6.48 -58.77 3.56
C TYR A 566 -6.17 -57.91 4.80
N PRO A 567 -5.04 -58.15 5.50
CA PRO A 567 -4.63 -57.41 6.69
C PRO A 567 -3.83 -56.13 6.36
N TYR A 568 -3.85 -55.18 7.30
CA TYR A 568 -3.04 -53.95 7.33
C TYR A 568 -1.60 -54.22 7.77
N VAL A 569 -0.62 -53.57 7.12
CA VAL A 569 0.76 -53.42 7.61
C VAL A 569 1.13 -51.95 7.37
N GLU A 570 1.58 -51.27 8.42
CA GLU A 570 1.76 -49.80 8.50
C GLU A 570 2.85 -49.23 7.57
N GLU A 571 3.63 -50.07 6.89
CA GLU A 571 4.73 -49.67 5.98
C GLU A 571 4.53 -50.11 4.51
N LEU A 572 3.36 -50.64 4.12
CA LEU A 572 3.13 -51.14 2.75
C LEU A 572 2.37 -50.12 1.89
N ASN A 573 3.08 -49.16 1.33
CA ASN A 573 2.59 -48.43 0.16
C ASN A 573 2.59 -49.39 -1.05
N ALA A 574 1.40 -49.58 -1.64
CA ALA A 574 1.03 -50.33 -2.84
C ALA A 574 1.59 -51.77 -3.04
N LEU A 575 0.69 -52.76 -2.91
CA LEU A 575 0.90 -54.12 -3.41
C LEU A 575 0.32 -54.25 -4.82
N TYR A 576 1.14 -54.40 -5.87
CA TYR A 576 0.66 -54.65 -7.23
C TYR A 576 0.44 -56.15 -7.45
N LEU A 577 -0.78 -56.55 -7.82
CA LEU A 577 -1.09 -57.93 -8.20
C LEU A 577 -0.84 -58.12 -9.71
N TYR A 578 0.02 -59.07 -10.05
CA TYR A 578 0.21 -59.57 -11.40
C TYR A 578 -0.47 -60.93 -11.52
N ASP A 579 -1.15 -61.17 -12.64
CA ASP A 579 -1.74 -62.49 -12.91
C ASP A 579 -0.66 -63.52 -13.33
N GLU A 580 -1.06 -64.76 -13.58
CA GLU A 580 -0.15 -65.85 -14.00
C GLU A 580 0.57 -65.56 -15.34
N LEU A 581 0.22 -64.48 -16.04
CA LEU A 581 0.81 -64.04 -17.31
C LEU A 581 1.73 -62.81 -17.14
N GLY A 582 1.83 -62.24 -15.93
CA GLY A 582 2.72 -61.12 -15.64
C GLY A 582 2.17 -59.75 -16.03
N GLU A 583 0.86 -59.61 -16.28
CA GLU A 583 0.25 -58.30 -16.56
C GLU A 583 -0.20 -57.58 -15.27
N LYS A 584 0.06 -56.27 -15.17
CA LYS A 584 -0.25 -55.41 -14.01
C LYS A 584 -1.78 -55.27 -13.88
N GLY A 585 -2.37 -55.74 -12.78
CA GLY A 585 -3.79 -55.51 -12.49
C GLY A 585 -4.11 -54.05 -12.09
N ASP A 586 -5.39 -53.68 -12.09
CA ASP A 586 -5.88 -52.34 -11.69
C ASP A 586 -5.35 -51.93 -10.30
N GLU A 587 -4.82 -50.71 -10.18
CA GLU A 587 -4.50 -50.07 -8.91
C GLU A 587 -5.76 -49.98 -8.04
N ARG A 588 -5.71 -50.60 -6.86
CA ARG A 588 -6.76 -50.49 -5.85
C ARG A 588 -6.18 -49.80 -4.62
N PRO A 589 -6.81 -48.72 -4.11
CA PRO A 589 -6.33 -48.05 -2.91
C PRO A 589 -6.33 -49.04 -1.75
N VAL A 590 -5.18 -49.16 -1.08
CA VAL A 590 -5.00 -50.02 0.09
C VAL A 590 -5.53 -49.26 1.30
N VAL A 591 -6.85 -49.22 1.45
CA VAL A 591 -7.49 -49.00 2.76
C VAL A 591 -8.37 -50.21 3.02
N LEU A 592 -7.73 -51.29 3.45
CA LEU A 592 -8.40 -52.54 3.79
C LEU A 592 -8.24 -52.81 5.27
N ALA A 593 -9.40 -52.93 5.92
CA ALA A 593 -9.60 -53.20 7.33
C ALA A 593 -8.56 -54.17 7.89
N SER A 594 -7.91 -53.79 9.00
CA SER A 594 -7.19 -54.74 9.83
C SER A 594 -8.17 -55.84 10.22
N HIS A 595 -7.97 -57.04 9.67
CA HIS A 595 -8.64 -58.22 10.21
C HIS A 595 -8.15 -58.39 11.63
N ALA A 596 -8.96 -57.98 12.60
CA ALA A 596 -8.76 -58.38 13.99
C ALA A 596 -8.64 -59.91 13.97
N CYS A 597 -7.52 -60.47 14.45
CA CYS A 597 -7.37 -61.92 14.55
C CYS A 597 -8.41 -62.48 15.55
N CYS A 598 -9.65 -62.70 15.12
CA CYS A 598 -10.74 -63.24 15.93
C CYS A 598 -11.31 -64.49 15.25
N ILE A 599 -11.52 -65.54 16.03
CA ILE A 599 -12.36 -66.67 15.64
C ILE A 599 -13.57 -66.63 16.59
N ASP A 600 -14.77 -66.48 16.05
CA ASP A 600 -16.03 -66.39 16.83
C ASP A 600 -16.00 -65.31 17.94
N GLY A 601 -15.51 -64.11 17.59
CA GLY A 601 -15.40 -62.98 18.53
C GLY A 601 -14.33 -63.15 19.63
N THR A 602 -13.48 -64.18 19.56
CA THR A 602 -12.40 -64.43 20.53
C THR A 602 -11.03 -64.18 19.88
N PRO A 603 -10.16 -63.32 20.45
CA PRO A 603 -8.83 -63.04 19.89
C PRO A 603 -7.94 -64.29 19.82
N LYS A 604 -7.20 -64.48 18.72
CA LYS A 604 -6.10 -65.46 18.63
C LYS A 604 -4.94 -65.10 19.57
N GLU A 605 -4.13 -66.08 19.98
CA GLU A 605 -2.95 -65.81 20.81
C GLU A 605 -1.78 -65.24 19.98
N ALA A 606 -0.89 -64.50 20.65
CA ALA A 606 0.32 -63.93 20.05
C ALA A 606 1.15 -65.02 19.33
N GLY A 607 1.53 -64.78 18.08
CA GLY A 607 2.37 -65.65 17.27
C GLY A 607 1.62 -66.67 16.43
N GLU A 608 0.29 -66.77 16.49
CA GLU A 608 -0.46 -67.61 15.56
C GLU A 608 -0.48 -67.01 14.15
N GLU A 609 -0.29 -67.87 13.13
CA GLU A 609 -0.34 -67.47 11.73
C GLU A 609 -1.74 -66.99 11.37
N CYS A 610 -1.80 -65.80 10.78
CA CYS A 610 -3.01 -65.22 10.25
C CYS A 610 -2.99 -65.11 8.73
N PHE A 611 -1.83 -65.14 8.07
CA PHE A 611 -1.71 -65.10 6.60
C PHE A 611 -0.40 -65.71 6.08
N SER A 612 -0.43 -66.31 4.88
CA SER A 612 0.76 -66.64 4.07
C SER A 612 0.55 -66.54 2.55
N GLY A 613 1.53 -65.99 1.82
CA GLY A 613 1.48 -65.75 0.36
C GLY A 613 2.84 -65.41 -0.28
N ARG A 614 2.89 -65.20 -1.61
CA ARG A 614 4.10 -64.78 -2.36
C ARG A 614 3.82 -63.50 -3.14
N GLY A 615 4.75 -62.55 -3.14
CA GLY A 615 4.59 -61.27 -3.85
C GLY A 615 5.90 -60.50 -4.00
N CYS A 616 5.88 -59.46 -4.83
CA CYS A 616 6.93 -58.45 -4.94
C CYS A 616 6.47 -57.18 -4.20
N PHE A 617 7.40 -56.49 -3.53
CA PHE A 617 7.12 -55.29 -2.73
C PHE A 617 7.65 -54.04 -3.42
N GLU A 618 7.05 -52.86 -3.15
CA GLU A 618 7.55 -51.60 -3.70
C GLU A 618 9.02 -51.37 -3.32
N ASN A 619 9.82 -50.94 -4.31
CA ASN A 619 11.26 -50.67 -4.22
C ASN A 619 12.19 -51.89 -4.06
N GLU A 620 11.65 -53.12 -4.10
CA GLU A 620 12.47 -54.33 -4.02
C GLU A 620 12.13 -55.32 -5.13
N TYR A 621 13.14 -55.63 -5.94
CA TYR A 621 12.97 -56.38 -7.19
C TYR A 621 13.25 -57.88 -7.01
N HIS A 622 12.87 -58.46 -5.87
CA HIS A 622 13.01 -59.89 -5.58
C HIS A 622 11.65 -60.48 -5.15
N LEU A 623 11.28 -61.64 -5.70
CA LEU A 623 10.07 -62.37 -5.30
C LEU A 623 10.24 -62.92 -3.88
N LYS A 624 9.41 -62.48 -2.92
CA LYS A 624 9.47 -62.92 -1.51
C LYS A 624 8.27 -63.80 -1.14
N GLU A 625 8.47 -64.71 -0.18
CA GLU A 625 7.41 -65.48 0.47
C GLU A 625 7.14 -64.87 1.85
N VAL A 626 5.89 -64.54 2.15
CA VAL A 626 5.49 -63.69 3.26
C VAL A 626 4.48 -64.44 4.12
N THR A 627 4.79 -64.59 5.39
CA THR A 627 3.90 -65.12 6.43
C THR A 627 3.71 -64.04 7.48
N ALA A 628 2.50 -63.83 7.99
CA ALA A 628 2.21 -62.87 9.06
C ALA A 628 1.56 -63.55 10.28
N THR A 629 1.85 -63.06 11.48
CA THR A 629 1.39 -63.62 12.77
C THR A 629 0.76 -62.54 13.65
N CYS A 630 -0.21 -62.92 14.49
CA CYS A 630 -0.92 -62.01 15.39
C CYS A 630 -0.01 -61.52 16.54
N ASP A 631 -0.12 -60.25 16.94
CA ASP A 631 0.72 -59.63 17.97
C ASP A 631 0.33 -59.97 19.43
N GLY A 632 -0.91 -60.36 19.68
CA GLY A 632 -1.42 -60.73 21.01
C GLY A 632 -2.02 -59.58 21.82
N GLU A 633 -2.17 -58.38 21.27
CA GLU A 633 -2.81 -57.24 21.92
C GLU A 633 -4.30 -57.11 21.51
N ARG A 634 -5.08 -56.34 22.29
CA ARG A 634 -6.54 -56.28 22.10
C ARG A 634 -6.87 -55.53 20.81
N GLY A 635 -7.22 -56.28 19.76
CA GLY A 635 -7.34 -55.79 18.37
C GLY A 635 -6.48 -56.55 17.36
N ASN A 636 -5.51 -57.36 17.84
CA ASN A 636 -4.60 -58.25 17.09
C ASN A 636 -4.37 -57.92 15.62
N VAL A 637 -3.27 -57.23 15.31
CA VAL A 637 -2.83 -56.95 13.93
C VAL A 637 -1.77 -57.99 13.51
N CYS A 638 -1.71 -58.30 12.21
CA CYS A 638 -0.77 -59.25 11.61
C CYS A 638 0.55 -58.57 11.23
N GLY A 639 1.65 -58.79 11.96
CA GLY A 639 2.84 -57.91 11.84
C GLY A 639 4.18 -58.50 11.35
N ASN A 640 4.51 -59.77 11.61
CA ASN A 640 5.90 -60.24 11.41
C ASN A 640 6.12 -60.99 10.08
N VAL A 641 6.98 -60.46 9.19
CA VAL A 641 7.38 -61.02 7.87
C VAL A 641 8.80 -61.60 7.87
N VAL A 642 9.10 -62.64 7.07
CA VAL A 642 10.42 -63.30 6.94
C VAL A 642 10.84 -63.42 5.46
N GLU A 643 12.10 -63.13 5.08
CA GLU A 643 12.53 -62.94 3.67
C GLU A 643 13.70 -63.85 3.17
N VAL A 644 13.83 -64.10 1.85
CA VAL A 644 14.95 -64.85 1.21
C VAL A 644 15.40 -64.19 -0.13
N PRO A 645 16.70 -63.86 -0.40
CA PRO A 645 17.11 -63.00 -1.55
C PRO A 645 17.88 -63.68 -2.73
N GLY A 646 17.79 -63.11 -3.95
CA GLY A 646 18.65 -63.39 -5.13
C GLY A 646 18.45 -62.40 -6.32
N PRO A 647 19.49 -62.02 -7.11
CA PRO A 647 19.46 -60.92 -8.09
C PRO A 647 18.72 -61.23 -9.41
N LEU A 648 18.10 -60.22 -10.04
CA LEU A 648 17.42 -60.33 -11.34
C LEU A 648 18.39 -60.34 -12.53
N LEU A 649 18.14 -61.20 -13.52
CA LEU A 649 18.92 -61.32 -14.75
C LEU A 649 18.05 -61.01 -15.99
N CYS A 650 18.56 -60.21 -16.93
CA CYS A 650 17.90 -59.93 -18.21
C CYS A 650 17.63 -61.24 -18.98
N GLY A 651 16.36 -61.54 -19.25
CA GLY A 651 15.95 -62.74 -19.97
C GLY A 651 16.01 -64.03 -19.14
N GLY A 652 15.92 -63.94 -17.81
CA GLY A 652 15.83 -65.10 -16.93
C GLY A 652 14.59 -65.97 -17.23
N GLU A 653 14.76 -67.29 -17.32
CA GLU A 653 13.65 -68.23 -17.59
C GLU A 653 12.59 -68.24 -16.48
N GLU A 654 12.95 -67.77 -15.27
CA GLU A 654 12.09 -67.74 -14.08
C GLU A 654 10.91 -66.77 -14.17
N PHE A 655 10.94 -65.83 -15.12
CA PHE A 655 9.87 -64.86 -15.39
C PHE A 655 9.19 -65.05 -16.75
N GLY A 656 9.56 -66.09 -17.51
CA GLY A 656 8.97 -66.37 -18.82
C GLY A 656 9.27 -65.34 -19.92
N CYS A 657 10.34 -64.54 -19.78
CA CYS A 657 10.69 -63.48 -20.74
C CYS A 657 10.90 -64.01 -22.17
N ASN A 658 10.46 -63.25 -23.18
CA ASN A 658 10.83 -63.50 -24.57
C ASN A 658 12.28 -63.06 -24.83
N THR A 659 13.21 -64.01 -24.92
CA THR A 659 14.65 -63.72 -25.11
C THR A 659 15.00 -63.21 -26.52
N GLU A 660 14.06 -63.28 -27.48
CA GLU A 660 14.26 -62.74 -28.84
C GLU A 660 14.22 -61.20 -28.90
N GLU A 661 13.68 -60.55 -27.87
CA GLU A 661 13.53 -59.09 -27.77
C GLU A 661 14.66 -58.43 -26.96
N ILE A 662 15.59 -59.22 -26.41
CA ILE A 662 16.70 -58.75 -25.59
C ILE A 662 17.96 -58.66 -26.44
N ASP A 663 18.69 -57.55 -26.36
CA ASP A 663 19.99 -57.46 -27.05
C ASP A 663 20.90 -58.63 -26.61
N PRO A 664 21.48 -59.42 -27.54
CA PRO A 664 22.27 -60.60 -27.20
C PRO A 664 23.44 -60.33 -26.25
N VAL A 665 23.92 -59.09 -26.18
CA VAL A 665 24.99 -58.66 -25.27
C VAL A 665 24.50 -58.57 -23.81
N CYS A 666 23.20 -58.31 -23.62
CA CYS A 666 22.56 -58.14 -22.32
C CYS A 666 21.90 -59.40 -21.77
N ALA A 667 21.63 -60.40 -22.60
CA ALA A 667 21.01 -61.66 -22.16
C ALA A 667 21.83 -62.38 -21.06
N GLY A 668 21.17 -62.73 -19.96
CA GLY A 668 21.75 -63.43 -18.80
C GLY A 668 22.68 -62.56 -17.94
N LYS A 669 22.66 -61.23 -18.13
CA LYS A 669 23.39 -60.26 -17.31
C LYS A 669 22.45 -59.61 -16.30
N PRO A 670 22.94 -59.13 -15.14
CA PRO A 670 22.13 -58.33 -14.25
C PRO A 670 21.55 -57.13 -14.99
N ILE A 671 20.29 -56.80 -14.72
CA ILE A 671 19.66 -55.62 -15.29
C ILE A 671 20.44 -54.36 -14.88
N ASN A 672 20.55 -53.37 -15.77
CA ASN A 672 21.31 -52.13 -15.57
C ASN A 672 22.80 -52.33 -15.24
N SER A 673 23.39 -53.43 -15.72
CA SER A 673 24.83 -53.62 -15.61
C SER A 673 25.58 -53.01 -16.79
N LEU A 674 26.76 -52.44 -16.50
CA LEU A 674 27.70 -51.98 -17.51
C LEU A 674 28.40 -53.19 -18.15
N ILE A 675 28.23 -53.37 -19.45
CA ILE A 675 29.01 -54.33 -20.22
C ILE A 675 30.26 -53.61 -20.74
N ALA A 676 31.40 -53.89 -20.10
CA ALA A 676 32.68 -53.31 -20.47
C ALA A 676 32.89 -53.43 -22.00
N THR A 677 33.08 -52.29 -22.68
CA THR A 677 33.26 -52.09 -24.13
C THR A 677 32.03 -52.07 -25.03
N ALA A 678 30.82 -52.32 -24.52
CA ALA A 678 29.60 -52.35 -25.34
C ALA A 678 28.57 -51.27 -24.96
N GLY A 679 28.42 -50.94 -23.68
CA GLY A 679 27.41 -49.99 -23.19
C GLY A 679 26.68 -50.53 -21.96
N TRP A 680 25.59 -49.87 -21.57
CA TRP A 680 24.75 -50.30 -20.44
C TRP A 680 23.53 -51.09 -20.92
N CYS A 681 23.18 -52.15 -20.19
CA CYS A 681 21.97 -52.93 -20.46
C CYS A 681 20.77 -52.29 -19.78
N GLY A 682 20.10 -51.37 -20.49
CA GLY A 682 18.90 -50.67 -19.99
C GLY A 682 17.64 -51.45 -20.33
N GLY A 683 16.92 -51.90 -19.30
CA GLY A 683 15.58 -52.47 -19.49
C GLY A 683 14.53 -51.40 -19.29
N ILE A 684 13.64 -51.21 -20.26
CA ILE A 684 12.49 -50.27 -20.13
C ILE A 684 11.48 -50.82 -19.10
N ASN A 685 11.50 -52.14 -18.85
CA ASN A 685 10.65 -52.82 -17.87
C ASN A 685 11.48 -53.35 -16.70
N GLU A 686 10.99 -53.13 -15.49
CA GLU A 686 11.66 -53.32 -14.19
C GLU A 686 12.08 -54.78 -13.87
N PHE A 687 11.70 -55.75 -14.71
CA PHE A 687 11.92 -57.19 -14.47
C PHE A 687 12.89 -57.85 -15.45
N GLY A 688 13.52 -57.09 -16.35
CA GLY A 688 14.49 -57.64 -17.32
C GLY A 688 13.85 -58.47 -18.43
N CYS A 689 12.54 -58.33 -18.63
CA CYS A 689 11.76 -58.87 -19.75
C CYS A 689 11.28 -57.74 -20.69
N GLY A 690 11.36 -57.94 -22.01
CA GLY A 690 10.96 -56.97 -23.03
C GLY A 690 12.13 -56.46 -23.85
N GLU A 691 11.94 -55.38 -24.61
CA GLU A 691 13.02 -54.71 -25.36
C GLU A 691 14.05 -54.12 -24.39
N VAL A 692 15.09 -54.91 -24.11
CA VAL A 692 16.27 -54.46 -23.36
C VAL A 692 17.26 -53.94 -24.39
N GLU A 693 17.29 -52.63 -24.57
CA GLU A 693 18.20 -51.96 -25.49
C GLU A 693 19.56 -51.72 -24.83
N LEU A 694 20.63 -51.93 -25.60
CA LEU A 694 21.97 -51.52 -25.22
C LEU A 694 22.07 -50.00 -25.37
N CYS A 695 22.18 -49.24 -24.28
CA CYS A 695 22.38 -47.80 -24.35
C CYS A 695 23.75 -47.53 -25.01
N THR A 696 23.73 -47.10 -26.28
CA THR A 696 24.95 -46.68 -27.01
C THR A 696 25.20 -45.18 -26.95
N SER A 697 24.32 -44.41 -26.31
CA SER A 697 24.43 -42.97 -26.00
C SER A 697 24.62 -42.74 -24.50
N GLU A 698 24.88 -41.49 -24.08
CA GLU A 698 25.13 -41.15 -22.68
C GLU A 698 24.05 -41.71 -21.74
N VAL A 699 24.39 -42.18 -20.55
CA VAL A 699 23.41 -42.72 -19.60
C VAL A 699 23.17 -41.72 -18.48
N VAL A 700 21.91 -41.44 -18.17
CA VAL A 700 21.51 -40.39 -17.19
C VAL A 700 20.88 -41.02 -15.96
N PHE A 701 21.27 -40.53 -14.78
CA PHE A 701 20.77 -40.97 -13.49
C PHE A 701 19.65 -40.04 -12.99
N SER A 702 18.41 -40.53 -12.92
CA SER A 702 17.21 -39.70 -12.70
C SER A 702 16.89 -39.41 -11.21
N SER A 703 17.44 -40.20 -10.27
CA SER A 703 17.11 -40.05 -8.84
C SER A 703 17.81 -38.85 -8.18
N GLU A 704 17.10 -38.17 -7.26
CA GLU A 704 17.63 -37.04 -6.50
C GLU A 704 18.51 -37.54 -5.35
N GLY A 705 19.79 -37.78 -5.61
CA GLY A 705 20.74 -38.24 -4.60
C GLY A 705 22.20 -38.16 -5.02
N SER A 706 23.10 -37.91 -4.07
CA SER A 706 24.56 -37.83 -4.29
C SER A 706 25.17 -39.22 -4.53
N ILE A 707 25.93 -39.39 -5.61
CA ILE A 707 26.43 -40.69 -6.12
C ILE A 707 27.81 -41.07 -5.54
N VAL A 708 28.14 -40.69 -4.30
CA VAL A 708 29.42 -41.11 -3.71
C VAL A 708 29.27 -42.52 -3.10
N GLY A 709 29.59 -43.55 -3.90
CA GLY A 709 29.62 -44.95 -3.47
C GLY A 709 28.45 -45.83 -3.95
N PHE A 710 27.75 -45.41 -5.01
CA PHE A 710 26.57 -46.08 -5.55
C PHE A 710 26.91 -47.39 -6.29
N ASP A 711 26.23 -48.50 -5.97
CA ASP A 711 26.29 -49.77 -6.71
C ASP A 711 25.07 -49.88 -7.65
N PRO A 712 25.23 -49.62 -8.95
CA PRO A 712 24.11 -49.47 -9.89
C PRO A 712 23.29 -50.75 -10.13
N VAL A 713 23.73 -51.89 -9.58
CA VAL A 713 23.12 -53.21 -9.85
C VAL A 713 21.72 -53.40 -9.25
N ASN A 714 21.25 -52.53 -8.34
CA ASN A 714 20.05 -52.80 -7.52
C ASN A 714 18.88 -51.80 -7.64
N GLN A 715 18.93 -50.77 -8.50
CA GLN A 715 17.81 -49.82 -8.65
C GLN A 715 17.51 -49.47 -10.13
N PRO A 716 16.53 -50.15 -10.76
CA PRO A 716 16.29 -50.09 -12.19
C PRO A 716 15.51 -48.89 -12.72
N SER A 717 14.71 -48.20 -11.91
CA SER A 717 13.89 -47.06 -12.34
C SER A 717 14.67 -45.75 -12.52
N SER A 718 15.97 -45.75 -12.20
CA SER A 718 16.78 -44.54 -12.09
C SER A 718 17.59 -44.19 -13.34
N PHE A 719 17.46 -44.92 -14.46
CA PHE A 719 18.34 -44.75 -15.63
C PHE A 719 17.57 -44.48 -16.92
N SER A 720 18.10 -43.56 -17.73
CA SER A 720 17.62 -43.29 -19.09
C SER A 720 18.79 -43.28 -20.07
N CYS A 721 18.59 -43.84 -21.28
CA CYS A 721 19.55 -43.67 -22.37
C CYS A 721 19.36 -42.26 -22.99
N GLY A 722 20.34 -41.39 -22.82
CA GLY A 722 20.42 -40.05 -23.39
C GLY A 722 19.87 -38.94 -22.49
N CYS A 723 20.43 -37.74 -22.63
CA CYS A 723 19.87 -36.53 -22.02
C CYS A 723 18.60 -36.10 -22.76
N GLY A 724 17.56 -35.71 -22.01
CA GLY A 724 16.30 -35.18 -22.52
C GLY A 724 15.74 -34.04 -21.66
N SER A 725 14.60 -33.48 -22.07
CA SER A 725 13.96 -32.35 -21.37
C SER A 725 13.62 -32.61 -19.91
N THR A 726 13.37 -33.87 -19.55
CA THR A 726 13.04 -34.30 -18.18
C THR A 726 14.28 -34.64 -17.35
N THR A 727 15.45 -34.66 -17.96
CA THR A 727 16.70 -35.05 -17.30
C THR A 727 17.71 -33.91 -17.23
N ILE A 728 17.31 -32.67 -17.53
CA ILE A 728 18.19 -31.49 -17.39
C ILE A 728 18.58 -31.35 -15.91
N GLY A 729 19.86 -31.11 -15.67
CA GLY A 729 20.44 -30.99 -14.33
C GLY A 729 20.73 -32.33 -13.65
N LYS A 730 20.49 -33.45 -14.33
CA LYS A 730 20.78 -34.80 -13.81
C LYS A 730 22.18 -35.25 -14.24
N LEU A 731 22.84 -36.03 -13.37
CA LEU A 731 24.17 -36.56 -13.63
C LEU A 731 24.13 -37.62 -14.75
N CYS A 732 25.14 -37.61 -15.62
CA CYS A 732 25.22 -38.49 -16.77
C CYS A 732 26.65 -39.03 -16.98
N ASP A 733 26.74 -40.26 -17.50
CA ASP A 733 27.99 -40.90 -17.93
C ASP A 733 28.07 -40.89 -19.46
N ASN A 734 28.84 -39.94 -20.01
CA ASN A 734 29.12 -39.87 -21.45
C ASN A 734 30.28 -40.79 -21.87
N SER A 735 31.08 -41.25 -20.91
CA SER A 735 32.33 -41.99 -21.17
C SER A 735 32.16 -43.51 -21.10
N PHE A 736 31.00 -43.99 -20.64
CA PHE A 736 30.67 -45.40 -20.41
C PHE A 736 31.68 -46.11 -19.51
N ASN A 737 32.27 -45.39 -18.57
CA ASN A 737 33.27 -45.93 -17.65
C ASN A 737 32.67 -46.32 -16.29
N GLY A 738 31.38 -46.07 -16.07
CA GLY A 738 30.69 -46.31 -14.80
C GLY A 738 30.65 -45.11 -13.87
N ASN A 739 31.26 -43.98 -14.23
CA ASN A 739 31.27 -42.73 -13.47
C ASN A 739 30.35 -41.71 -14.14
N PHE A 740 29.43 -41.14 -13.37
CA PHE A 740 28.50 -40.10 -13.83
C PHE A 740 29.13 -38.72 -13.61
N ASP A 741 30.14 -38.41 -14.42
CA ASP A 741 31.00 -37.22 -14.29
C ASP A 741 30.56 -36.03 -15.17
N GLY A 742 29.42 -36.14 -15.85
CA GLY A 742 28.76 -35.04 -16.54
C GLY A 742 27.38 -34.70 -15.97
N GLU A 743 26.82 -33.58 -16.44
CA GLU A 743 25.46 -33.13 -16.17
C GLU A 743 24.73 -32.88 -17.49
N CYS A 744 23.47 -33.30 -17.56
CA CYS A 744 22.65 -33.07 -18.74
C CYS A 744 22.24 -31.60 -18.82
N ILE A 745 22.63 -30.93 -19.91
CA ILE A 745 22.28 -29.53 -20.16
C ILE A 745 21.50 -29.39 -21.47
N ASP A 746 20.70 -28.32 -21.57
CA ASP A 746 20.14 -27.86 -22.84
C ASP A 746 21.15 -26.91 -23.49
N GLU A 747 21.75 -27.32 -24.61
CA GLU A 747 22.72 -26.50 -25.34
C GLU A 747 22.10 -25.24 -25.98
N GLY A 748 20.78 -25.08 -25.88
CA GLY A 748 20.10 -23.87 -26.28
C GLY A 748 19.93 -23.72 -27.80
N PHE A 749 18.95 -22.89 -28.15
CA PHE A 749 18.36 -22.77 -29.47
C PHE A 749 19.34 -22.18 -30.50
N TRP A 750 20.02 -23.03 -31.28
CA TRP A 750 20.63 -22.58 -32.54
C TRP A 750 19.51 -22.12 -33.47
N SER A 751 19.48 -20.82 -33.76
CA SER A 751 18.41 -20.17 -34.52
C SER A 751 18.18 -20.83 -35.88
N GLY A 752 17.11 -21.62 -35.98
CA GLY A 752 16.48 -22.00 -37.25
C GLY A 752 16.34 -23.50 -37.52
N VAL A 753 15.20 -24.06 -37.11
CA VAL A 753 14.46 -25.17 -37.77
C VAL A 753 14.68 -26.62 -37.28
N PHE A 754 15.49 -26.91 -36.25
CA PHE A 754 15.47 -28.25 -35.63
C PHE A 754 15.49 -28.15 -34.08
N GLY A 755 14.74 -29.02 -33.39
CA GLY A 755 14.41 -28.92 -31.96
C GLY A 755 15.61 -28.93 -31.00
N SER A 756 15.33 -28.68 -29.71
CA SER A 756 16.32 -28.61 -28.63
C SER A 756 17.23 -29.84 -28.62
N ARG A 757 18.54 -29.62 -28.46
CA ARG A 757 19.54 -30.68 -28.35
C ARG A 757 20.06 -30.70 -26.92
N TYR A 758 19.87 -31.84 -26.26
CA TYR A 758 20.38 -32.09 -24.91
C TYR A 758 21.68 -32.90 -25.02
N VAL A 759 22.68 -32.53 -24.23
CA VAL A 759 23.98 -33.21 -24.19
C VAL A 759 24.44 -33.37 -22.76
N CYS A 760 25.27 -34.38 -22.52
CA CYS A 760 25.94 -34.59 -21.24
C CYS A 760 27.27 -33.82 -21.25
N GLU A 761 27.34 -32.67 -20.57
CA GLU A 761 28.57 -31.90 -20.43
C GLU A 761 29.38 -32.33 -19.19
N PRO A 762 30.70 -32.49 -19.28
CA PRO A 762 31.54 -32.77 -18.11
C PRO A 762 31.40 -31.67 -17.06
N LEU A 763 31.30 -32.03 -15.77
CA LEU A 763 31.30 -31.05 -14.68
C LEU A 763 32.63 -30.28 -14.66
N GLY A 764 32.63 -29.05 -15.16
CA GLY A 764 33.81 -28.19 -15.17
C GLY A 764 34.24 -27.80 -13.76
N GLU A 765 35.54 -27.79 -13.48
CA GLU A 765 36.07 -27.18 -12.26
C GLU A 765 35.61 -25.72 -12.22
N SER A 766 34.81 -25.36 -11.19
CA SER A 766 34.33 -24.00 -10.93
C SER A 766 35.47 -22.99 -11.12
N PRO A 767 35.30 -21.89 -11.88
CA PRO A 767 36.30 -20.83 -11.92
C PRO A 767 36.41 -20.23 -10.50
N ASP A 768 37.58 -20.34 -9.89
CA ASP A 768 37.85 -19.85 -8.52
C ASP A 768 37.45 -18.36 -8.35
N ASP A 769 36.72 -18.10 -7.26
CA ASP A 769 36.42 -16.80 -6.68
C ASP A 769 37.71 -16.05 -6.30
N ASP A 770 38.17 -15.14 -7.16
CA ASP A 770 39.19 -14.13 -6.82
C ASP A 770 38.66 -12.74 -7.22
N PHE A 771 37.81 -12.15 -6.37
CA PHE A 771 37.56 -10.70 -6.32
C PHE A 771 37.20 -10.27 -4.88
N GLU A 772 38.23 -9.87 -4.11
CA GLU A 772 38.13 -8.95 -2.96
C GLU A 772 38.44 -7.51 -3.39
#